data_AF-A0A3D0U644-F1
#
_entry.id   AF-A0A3D0U644-F1
#
_cell.length_a   1.000
_cell.length_b   1.000
_cell.length_c   1.000
_cell.angle_alpha   90.00
_cell.angle_beta   90.00
_cell.angle_gamma   90.00
#
_symmetry.space_group_name_H-M   'P 1'
#
loop_
_entity.id
_entity.type
_entity.pdbx_description
1 polymer ?
#
loop_
_entity_poly.entity_id
_entity_poly.type
_entity_poly.pdbx_seq_one_letter_code
_entity_poly.pdbx_strand_id
1 'polypeptide(L)'
;MAQQYQNHKLKVVKAFTANDFFSRPEHDNRNVTSLSQAHYEAAILNVIATELGINAEQISPRMTFADFGLDSKTLVGLAGILEQKLKQPLPPQLFFDYPSISKLAEYLGGQGGCEHGPLATNPDPTKAQGDIAIIGIGCRFPGQADSAEAFWQILEQGIDTIAETPASRWSTQQYYDADILAPGKMATKWGGYLQRVKDFDAAFFGIKDKEATLLDPQQRILLETSWHALEHAGLTPESTAGKEVGVFVGVSNVDYDRHCSRIGACSEPYAGTGIATSIAANRLSYFYDWRGPSVALDTACSSSLVAIHQACNSLRQQECRLALAAGVNLILTPDLSITFSKSGMMAADGRCKTFDDSADGYVRSEGCGVVILKPLADAMVDGDQVIAVIKGSAVTQDGRSNGITAPNGPAQVKTIRRALHNAGLQPRDIQFVESHGTGTELGDPIELQALANAYSEQREHPLMVGAVKTNIGHLESAAGIAGVIKTALCLHKQLLPRNLHFNTPNQRFDWARHPIRVNDQIQPWLTEAGVPRRAGVSSFGFGGTNAHLILEEPPTSNIEPNPNPTTGSARLFCLSAKDRSGLQAQVRQYVNFLQQTDCDLQTLCISQNCNRTHFDERLALVADNVAELQQSLRQLNWANLGKNIFSSKR
;
A
#
# COMPACT_ATOMS: atom_id res chain seq x y z
N MET A 1 -61.43 -12.54 22.20
CA MET A 1 -60.41 -12.96 21.21
C MET A 1 -59.38 -13.94 21.80
N ALA A 2 -59.82 -14.84 22.69
CA ALA A 2 -58.99 -15.92 23.26
C ALA A 2 -59.73 -17.27 23.20
N GLN A 3 -60.56 -17.47 22.17
CA GLN A 3 -61.43 -18.65 22.03
C GLN A 3 -61.73 -19.04 20.57
N GLN A 4 -60.81 -18.73 19.64
CA GLN A 4 -60.95 -19.03 18.21
C GLN A 4 -59.63 -19.52 17.58
N TYR A 5 -58.92 -20.45 18.23
CA TYR A 5 -57.77 -21.12 17.61
C TYR A 5 -57.63 -22.60 18.02
N GLN A 6 -58.75 -23.29 18.30
CA GLN A 6 -58.71 -24.66 18.80
C GLN A 6 -59.34 -25.73 17.91
N ASN A 7 -59.62 -25.44 16.64
CA ASN A 7 -60.10 -26.48 15.73
C ASN A 7 -59.64 -26.18 14.31
N HIS A 8 -58.43 -26.59 13.93
CA HIS A 8 -58.11 -27.00 12.55
C HIS A 8 -57.02 -28.08 12.62
N LYS A 9 -57.40 -29.30 12.23
CA LYS A 9 -56.55 -30.49 12.15
C LYS A 9 -55.45 -30.25 11.12
N LEU A 10 -54.23 -29.94 11.57
CA LEU A 10 -53.03 -30.08 10.76
C LEU A 10 -52.55 -31.53 10.88
N LYS A 11 -52.40 -32.20 9.73
CA LYS A 11 -51.78 -33.53 9.63
C LYS A 11 -50.38 -33.44 10.24
N VAL A 12 -50.12 -34.25 11.25
CA VAL A 12 -48.77 -34.51 11.76
C VAL A 12 -47.95 -35.11 10.61
N VAL A 13 -47.06 -34.32 10.03
CA VAL A 13 -45.91 -34.86 9.30
C VAL A 13 -44.91 -35.27 10.38
N LYS A 14 -44.57 -36.56 10.42
CA LYS A 14 -43.66 -37.14 11.41
C LYS A 14 -42.33 -36.38 11.40
N ALA A 15 -41.80 -36.11 12.59
CA ALA A 15 -40.46 -35.57 12.78
C ALA A 15 -39.42 -36.50 12.12
N PHE A 16 -38.49 -35.92 11.37
CA PHE A 16 -37.34 -36.62 10.83
C PHE A 16 -36.46 -37.12 11.98
N THR A 17 -36.00 -38.36 11.86
CA THR A 17 -35.05 -38.97 12.78
C THR A 17 -33.62 -38.78 12.28
N ALA A 18 -32.62 -38.94 13.16
CA ALA A 18 -31.20 -38.70 12.84
C ALA A 18 -30.68 -39.51 11.62
N ASN A 19 -31.36 -40.60 11.23
CA ASN A 19 -31.00 -41.41 10.06
C ASN A 19 -31.53 -40.85 8.72
N ASP A 20 -32.46 -39.90 8.75
CA ASP A 20 -33.05 -39.30 7.55
C ASP A 20 -32.16 -38.20 6.95
N PHE A 21 -31.15 -37.73 7.68
CA PHE A 21 -30.24 -36.65 7.25
C PHE A 21 -29.00 -37.14 6.49
N PHE A 22 -28.74 -38.45 6.45
CA PHE A 22 -27.50 -39.01 5.88
C PHE A 22 -27.70 -40.08 4.80
N SER A 23 -28.95 -40.41 4.44
CA SER A 23 -29.27 -41.40 3.42
C SER A 23 -29.38 -40.75 2.03
N ARG A 24 -28.47 -41.11 1.12
CA ARG A 24 -28.65 -40.86 -0.32
C ARG A 24 -29.79 -41.78 -0.81
N PRO A 25 -30.77 -41.30 -1.58
CA PRO A 25 -31.70 -42.19 -2.26
C PRO A 25 -30.90 -43.00 -3.29
N GLU A 26 -30.87 -44.33 -3.12
CA GLU A 26 -30.41 -45.22 -4.17
C GLU A 26 -31.45 -45.24 -5.29
N HIS A 27 -30.96 -45.08 -6.53
CA HIS A 27 -31.69 -45.12 -7.80
C HIS A 27 -32.61 -43.93 -8.14
N ASP A 28 -32.03 -42.87 -8.71
CA ASP A 28 -32.45 -42.45 -10.06
C ASP A 28 -31.32 -41.68 -10.78
N ASN A 29 -31.06 -42.06 -12.02
CA ASN A 29 -29.93 -41.61 -12.82
C ASN A 29 -30.41 -40.45 -13.71
N ARG A 30 -30.56 -39.24 -13.14
CA ARG A 30 -30.78 -37.97 -13.87
C ARG A 30 -30.75 -36.75 -12.93
N ASN A 31 -29.86 -35.80 -13.23
CA ASN A 31 -29.68 -34.45 -12.68
C ASN A 31 -29.28 -34.32 -11.19
N VAL A 32 -28.09 -33.76 -10.96
CA VAL A 32 -27.61 -33.29 -9.65
C VAL A 32 -28.51 -32.16 -9.18
N THR A 33 -29.54 -32.45 -8.37
CA THR A 33 -30.29 -31.44 -7.63
C THR A 33 -29.39 -30.88 -6.52
N SER A 34 -29.02 -29.61 -6.62
CA SER A 34 -28.37 -28.88 -5.52
C SER A 34 -29.25 -28.91 -4.27
N LEU A 35 -28.65 -29.24 -3.13
CA LEU A 35 -29.33 -29.19 -1.83
C LEU A 35 -29.71 -27.72 -1.53
N SER A 36 -30.87 -27.49 -0.90
CA SER A 36 -31.33 -26.13 -0.58
C SER A 36 -30.49 -25.50 0.54
N GLN A 37 -30.41 -24.17 0.59
CA GLN A 37 -29.74 -23.41 1.66
C GLN A 37 -30.13 -23.90 3.06
N ALA A 38 -31.43 -24.12 3.29
CA ALA A 38 -31.96 -24.62 4.57
C ALA A 38 -31.39 -26.01 4.96
N HIS A 39 -31.07 -26.85 3.97
CA HIS A 39 -30.48 -28.16 4.19
C HIS A 39 -29.02 -28.03 4.66
N TYR A 40 -28.23 -27.16 4.02
CA TYR A 40 -26.86 -26.88 4.46
C TYR A 40 -26.82 -26.18 5.82
N GLU A 41 -27.73 -25.24 6.06
CA GLU A 41 -27.82 -24.52 7.33
C GLU A 41 -28.10 -25.48 8.50
N ALA A 42 -29.06 -26.40 8.33
CA ALA A 42 -29.34 -27.42 9.33
C ALA A 42 -28.18 -28.40 9.53
N ALA A 43 -27.49 -28.80 8.46
CA ALA A 43 -26.34 -29.70 8.54
C ALA A 43 -25.16 -29.06 9.30
N ILE A 44 -24.82 -27.81 8.96
CA ILE A 44 -23.75 -27.06 9.62
C ILE A 44 -24.09 -26.80 11.09
N LEU A 45 -25.32 -26.40 11.37
CA LEU A 45 -25.79 -26.13 12.73
C LEU A 45 -25.72 -27.38 13.61
N ASN A 46 -26.13 -28.54 13.10
CA ASN A 46 -26.03 -29.80 13.85
C ASN A 46 -24.58 -30.20 14.16
N VAL A 47 -23.66 -29.99 13.21
CA VAL A 47 -22.24 -30.26 13.45
C VAL A 47 -21.69 -29.34 14.53
N ILE A 48 -21.95 -28.04 14.44
CA ILE A 48 -21.48 -27.05 15.43
C ILE A 48 -22.09 -27.32 16.81
N ALA A 49 -23.40 -27.62 16.88
CA ALA A 49 -24.08 -27.98 18.12
C ALA A 49 -23.46 -29.21 18.80
N THR A 50 -23.10 -30.22 18.00
CA THR A 50 -22.50 -31.47 18.50
C THR A 50 -21.07 -31.24 19.00
N GLU A 51 -20.25 -30.52 18.23
CA GLU A 51 -18.85 -30.26 18.58
C GLU A 51 -18.70 -29.31 19.78
N LEU A 52 -19.59 -28.33 19.91
CA LEU A 52 -19.57 -27.38 21.02
C LEU A 52 -20.35 -27.87 22.26
N GLY A 53 -21.12 -28.96 22.14
CA GLY A 53 -22.00 -29.44 23.22
C GLY A 53 -23.11 -28.45 23.58
N ILE A 54 -23.49 -27.56 22.66
CA ILE A 54 -24.52 -26.53 22.84
C ILE A 54 -25.81 -26.99 22.16
N ASN A 55 -26.97 -26.70 22.76
CA ASN A 55 -28.25 -27.03 22.13
C ASN A 55 -28.43 -26.21 20.83
N ALA A 56 -28.78 -26.89 19.74
CA ALA A 56 -29.07 -26.31 18.43
C ALA A 56 -30.02 -25.09 18.49
N GLU A 57 -31.00 -25.08 19.40
CA GLU A 57 -31.96 -23.97 19.56
C GLU A 57 -31.35 -22.69 20.16
N GLN A 58 -30.18 -22.79 20.78
CA GLN A 58 -29.44 -21.65 21.35
C GLN A 58 -28.45 -21.03 20.34
N ILE A 59 -28.28 -21.67 19.18
CA ILE A 59 -27.35 -21.26 18.14
C ILE A 59 -28.10 -20.41 17.11
N SER A 60 -27.86 -19.11 17.12
CA SER A 60 -28.36 -18.22 16.07
C SER A 60 -27.54 -18.40 14.78
N PRO A 61 -28.14 -18.77 13.64
CA PRO A 61 -27.42 -18.98 12.38
C PRO A 61 -26.71 -17.74 11.81
N ARG A 62 -27.07 -16.56 12.32
CA ARG A 62 -26.50 -15.25 11.94
C ARG A 62 -25.30 -14.83 12.80
N MET A 63 -25.07 -15.48 13.95
CA MET A 63 -23.88 -15.23 14.75
C MET A 63 -22.63 -15.71 14.01
N THR A 64 -21.51 -15.04 14.25
CA THR A 64 -20.27 -15.45 13.58
C THR A 64 -19.65 -16.67 14.22
N PHE A 65 -18.80 -17.40 13.49
CA PHE A 65 -18.11 -18.54 14.07
C PHE A 65 -17.28 -18.15 15.31
N ALA A 66 -16.65 -16.98 15.29
CA ALA A 66 -15.92 -16.42 16.43
C ALA A 66 -16.81 -16.12 17.65
N ASP A 67 -18.08 -15.73 17.46
CA ASP A 67 -19.02 -15.47 18.58
C ASP A 67 -19.35 -16.75 19.36
N PHE A 68 -19.16 -17.93 18.74
CA PHE A 68 -19.28 -19.22 19.41
C PHE A 68 -18.00 -19.65 20.16
N GLY A 69 -16.98 -18.78 20.22
CA GLY A 69 -15.68 -19.10 20.83
C GLY A 69 -14.79 -19.99 19.98
N LEU A 70 -15.11 -20.18 18.69
CA LEU A 70 -14.28 -20.94 17.76
C LEU A 70 -13.10 -20.06 17.31
N ASP A 71 -11.88 -20.45 17.70
CA ASP A 71 -10.65 -19.84 17.21
C ASP A 71 -10.20 -20.45 15.86
N SER A 72 -9.14 -19.91 15.25
CA SER A 72 -8.64 -20.35 13.95
C SER A 72 -8.26 -21.84 13.92
N LYS A 73 -7.75 -22.41 15.02
CA LYS A 73 -7.39 -23.84 15.10
C LYS A 73 -8.64 -24.71 15.13
N THR A 74 -9.64 -24.28 15.90
CA THR A 74 -10.92 -24.98 16.01
C THR A 74 -11.69 -24.94 14.69
N LEU A 75 -11.63 -23.81 13.97
CA LEU A 75 -12.22 -23.66 12.63
C LEU A 75 -11.61 -24.62 11.59
N VAL A 76 -10.29 -24.83 11.61
CA VAL A 76 -9.64 -25.80 10.71
C VAL A 76 -10.11 -27.23 10.99
N GLY A 77 -10.21 -27.61 12.26
CA GLY A 77 -10.75 -28.92 12.65
C GLY A 77 -12.21 -29.10 12.23
N LEU A 78 -13.03 -28.07 12.42
CA LEU A 78 -14.44 -28.04 12.07
C LEU A 78 -14.66 -28.12 10.54
N ALA A 79 -13.77 -27.50 9.76
CA ALA A 79 -13.74 -27.63 8.30
C ALA A 79 -13.54 -29.09 7.86
N GLY A 80 -12.58 -29.81 8.45
CA GLY A 80 -12.34 -31.23 8.14
C GLY A 80 -13.51 -32.14 8.51
N ILE A 81 -14.20 -31.88 9.62
CA ILE A 81 -15.40 -32.62 10.02
C ILE A 81 -16.55 -32.37 9.04
N LEU A 82 -16.75 -31.12 8.63
CA LEU A 82 -17.78 -30.76 7.65
C LEU A 82 -17.47 -31.31 6.26
N GLU A 83 -16.20 -31.31 5.83
CA GLU A 83 -15.75 -31.93 4.58
C GLU A 83 -16.12 -33.42 4.54
N GLN A 84 -15.82 -34.16 5.61
CA GLN A 84 -16.16 -35.58 5.71
C GLN A 84 -17.67 -35.83 5.68
N LYS A 85 -18.46 -35.01 6.39
CA LYS A 85 -19.92 -35.17 6.47
C LYS A 85 -20.63 -34.75 5.18
N LEU A 86 -20.20 -33.66 4.55
CA LEU A 86 -20.81 -33.11 3.33
C LEU A 86 -20.23 -33.76 2.06
N LYS A 87 -19.14 -34.53 2.17
CA LYS A 87 -18.43 -35.17 1.04
C LYS A 87 -18.08 -34.18 -0.07
N GLN A 88 -17.74 -32.95 0.33
CA GLN A 88 -17.37 -31.85 -0.54
C GLN A 88 -16.15 -31.15 0.05
N PRO A 89 -15.16 -30.76 -0.77
CA PRO A 89 -13.97 -30.09 -0.28
C PRO A 89 -14.33 -28.75 0.35
N LEU A 90 -13.95 -28.57 1.61
CA LEU A 90 -14.25 -27.39 2.42
C LEU A 90 -12.95 -26.81 2.98
N PRO A 91 -12.22 -26.01 2.18
CA PRO A 91 -11.03 -25.33 2.66
C PRO A 91 -11.36 -24.41 3.85
N PRO A 92 -10.52 -24.38 4.92
CA PRO A 92 -10.78 -23.57 6.13
C PRO A 92 -11.03 -22.07 5.86
N GLN A 93 -10.51 -21.54 4.77
CA GLN A 93 -10.69 -20.16 4.32
C GLN A 93 -12.18 -19.79 4.15
N LEU A 94 -13.05 -20.74 3.78
CA LEU A 94 -14.47 -20.48 3.57
C LEU A 94 -15.19 -19.99 4.84
N PHE A 95 -14.70 -20.38 6.02
CA PHE A 95 -15.28 -19.90 7.28
C PHE A 95 -15.01 -18.41 7.46
N PHE A 96 -13.90 -17.87 6.94
CA PHE A 96 -13.58 -16.44 6.99
C PHE A 96 -14.34 -15.64 5.91
N ASP A 97 -14.50 -16.23 4.73
CA ASP A 97 -15.24 -15.64 3.63
C ASP A 97 -16.75 -15.54 3.95
N TYR A 98 -17.30 -16.58 4.58
CA TYR A 98 -18.71 -16.69 4.95
C TYR A 98 -18.84 -16.87 6.47
N PRO A 99 -18.70 -15.79 7.26
CA PRO A 99 -18.43 -15.84 8.70
C PRO A 99 -19.57 -16.32 9.58
N SER A 100 -20.69 -16.81 9.02
CA SER A 100 -21.82 -17.33 9.79
C SER A 100 -22.42 -18.57 9.11
N ILE A 101 -23.17 -19.36 9.88
CA ILE A 101 -23.86 -20.56 9.38
C ILE A 101 -24.74 -20.23 8.18
N SER A 102 -25.56 -19.16 8.27
CA SER A 102 -26.43 -18.78 7.16
C SER A 102 -25.66 -18.39 5.89
N LYS A 103 -24.55 -17.65 6.02
CA LYS A 103 -23.73 -17.23 4.87
C LYS A 103 -23.01 -18.42 4.23
N LEU A 104 -22.49 -19.34 5.03
CA LEU A 104 -21.81 -20.53 4.52
C LEU A 104 -22.82 -21.49 3.85
N ALA A 105 -24.01 -21.63 4.44
CA ALA A 105 -25.10 -22.40 3.85
C ALA A 105 -25.63 -21.81 2.54
N GLU A 106 -25.68 -20.48 2.45
CA GLU A 106 -26.03 -19.77 1.22
C GLU A 106 -25.02 -20.07 0.10
N TYR A 107 -23.72 -19.97 0.41
CA TYR A 107 -22.64 -20.32 -0.52
C TYR A 107 -22.73 -21.77 -1.00
N LEU A 108 -22.87 -22.73 -0.07
CA LEU A 108 -22.95 -24.15 -0.40
C LEU A 108 -24.25 -24.52 -1.13
N GLY A 109 -25.35 -23.83 -0.85
CA GLY A 109 -26.64 -23.98 -1.54
C GLY A 109 -26.65 -23.44 -2.97
N GLY A 110 -25.52 -22.93 -3.47
CA GLY A 110 -25.39 -22.38 -4.82
C GLY A 110 -26.04 -21.01 -5.01
N GLN A 111 -26.53 -20.37 -3.94
CA GLN A 111 -27.08 -19.01 -3.96
C GLN A 111 -26.05 -17.96 -3.50
N GLY A 112 -25.03 -18.36 -2.75
CA GLY A 112 -23.96 -17.48 -2.25
C GLY A 112 -22.78 -17.34 -3.20
N GLY A 113 -22.91 -17.80 -4.44
CA GLY A 113 -22.05 -17.31 -5.51
C GLY A 113 -22.41 -15.86 -5.73
N CYS A 114 -21.69 -14.95 -5.06
CA CYS A 114 -21.73 -13.48 -5.16
C CYS A 114 -23.01 -13.01 -5.87
N GLU A 115 -24.03 -12.48 -5.18
CA GLU A 115 -25.17 -11.85 -5.87
C GLU A 115 -24.66 -11.01 -7.05
N HIS A 116 -24.76 -11.58 -8.25
CA HIS A 116 -24.46 -10.95 -9.50
C HIS A 116 -25.71 -10.13 -9.81
N GLY A 117 -26.02 -9.17 -8.94
CA GLY A 117 -26.71 -7.99 -9.42
C GLY A 117 -25.79 -7.41 -10.50
N PRO A 118 -26.22 -7.29 -11.76
CA PRO A 118 -25.39 -6.65 -12.76
C PRO A 118 -25.04 -5.28 -12.19
N LEU A 119 -23.74 -5.01 -11.99
CA LEU A 119 -23.27 -3.63 -11.96
C LEU A 119 -23.85 -3.02 -13.24
N ALA A 120 -24.76 -2.08 -13.08
CA ALA A 120 -25.66 -1.64 -14.13
C ALA A 120 -24.88 -1.30 -15.41
N THR A 121 -25.18 -2.04 -16.49
CA THR A 121 -24.74 -1.85 -17.88
C THR A 121 -23.22 -1.82 -18.13
N ASN A 122 -22.78 -2.46 -19.23
CA ASN A 122 -21.41 -2.33 -19.75
C ASN A 122 -20.97 -0.86 -19.66
N PRO A 123 -19.78 -0.56 -19.10
CA PRO A 123 -19.27 0.80 -19.10
C PRO A 123 -19.21 1.26 -20.56
N ASP A 124 -19.73 2.46 -20.81
CA ASP A 124 -19.40 3.18 -22.02
C ASP A 124 -17.87 3.40 -21.99
N PRO A 125 -17.08 2.78 -22.88
CA PRO A 125 -15.63 2.92 -22.87
C PRO A 125 -15.18 4.37 -23.11
N THR A 126 -16.10 5.26 -23.51
CA THR A 126 -15.85 6.71 -23.64
C THR A 126 -16.01 7.49 -22.33
N LYS A 127 -16.52 6.86 -21.26
CA LYS A 127 -16.64 7.43 -19.90
C LYS A 127 -15.54 6.92 -18.96
N ALA A 128 -14.30 6.81 -19.45
CA ALA A 128 -13.15 6.78 -18.55
C ALA A 128 -13.22 8.04 -17.67
N GLN A 129 -13.57 7.88 -16.39
CA GLN A 129 -13.44 8.96 -15.41
C GLN A 129 -11.99 9.44 -15.49
N GLY A 130 -11.76 10.74 -15.70
CA GLY A 130 -10.47 11.28 -16.14
C GLY A 130 -9.26 10.64 -15.46
N ASP A 131 -8.39 10.00 -16.27
CA ASP A 131 -7.15 9.37 -15.85
C ASP A 131 -6.28 10.35 -15.06
N ILE A 132 -5.55 9.85 -14.06
CA ILE A 132 -4.71 10.67 -13.18
C ILE A 132 -3.25 10.27 -13.36
N ALA A 133 -2.41 11.20 -13.76
CA ALA A 133 -0.96 11.00 -13.88
C ALA A 133 -0.28 11.09 -12.50
N ILE A 134 0.68 10.20 -12.26
CA ILE A 134 1.72 10.38 -11.24
C ILE A 134 2.87 11.11 -11.92
N ILE A 135 3.13 12.36 -11.52
CA ILE A 135 4.15 13.22 -12.14
C ILE A 135 5.38 13.44 -11.25
N GLY A 136 5.27 13.15 -9.95
CA GLY A 136 6.37 13.29 -9.00
C GLY A 136 6.34 12.22 -7.93
N ILE A 137 7.52 11.78 -7.49
CA ILE A 137 7.70 10.82 -6.42
C ILE A 137 8.74 11.36 -5.43
N GLY A 138 8.41 11.30 -4.15
CA GLY A 138 9.37 11.44 -3.06
C GLY A 138 9.23 10.26 -2.11
N CYS A 139 10.33 9.69 -1.63
CA CYS A 139 10.27 8.66 -0.62
C CYS A 139 11.46 8.69 0.33
N ARG A 140 11.23 8.14 1.52
CA ARG A 140 12.24 7.89 2.53
C ARG A 140 11.93 6.57 3.20
N PHE A 141 12.62 5.51 2.79
CA PHE A 141 12.44 4.14 3.24
C PHE A 141 13.71 3.59 3.88
N PRO A 142 13.64 2.45 4.60
CA PRO A 142 14.82 1.81 5.18
C PRO A 142 15.85 1.44 4.11
N GLY A 143 17.11 1.23 4.53
CA GLY A 143 18.21 0.97 3.60
C GLY A 143 18.73 2.21 2.88
N GLN A 144 18.45 3.42 3.39
CA GLN A 144 18.84 4.71 2.79
C GLN A 144 18.19 4.98 1.42
N ALA A 145 16.98 4.44 1.20
CA ALA A 145 16.17 4.81 0.05
C ALA A 145 15.51 6.18 0.26
N ASP A 146 16.25 7.26 0.03
CA ASP A 146 15.80 8.66 0.17
C ASP A 146 15.44 9.35 -1.16
N SER A 147 15.38 8.58 -2.26
CA SER A 147 14.84 8.98 -3.56
C SER A 147 14.20 7.78 -4.28
N ALA A 148 13.45 8.05 -5.35
CA ALA A 148 12.85 7.01 -6.18
C ALA A 148 13.90 6.09 -6.80
N GLU A 149 15.05 6.65 -7.20
CA GLU A 149 16.20 5.94 -7.77
C GLU A 149 16.91 5.09 -6.70
N ALA A 150 17.17 5.63 -5.52
CA ALA A 150 17.79 4.89 -4.43
C ALA A 150 16.88 3.72 -3.99
N PHE A 151 15.57 3.94 -3.96
CA PHE A 151 14.61 2.88 -3.71
C PHE A 151 14.61 1.81 -4.83
N TRP A 152 14.66 2.23 -6.10
CA TRP A 152 14.77 1.30 -7.22
C TRP A 152 16.01 0.41 -7.12
N GLN A 153 17.16 0.96 -6.74
CA GLN A 153 18.39 0.18 -6.56
C GLN A 153 18.24 -0.92 -5.51
N ILE A 154 17.54 -0.66 -4.39
CA ILE A 154 17.23 -1.67 -3.37
C ILE A 154 16.38 -2.79 -3.96
N LEU A 155 15.34 -2.44 -4.72
CA LEU A 155 14.42 -3.40 -5.33
C LEU A 155 15.10 -4.27 -6.40
N GLU A 156 15.86 -3.62 -7.29
CA GLU A 156 16.58 -4.26 -8.39
C GLU A 156 17.66 -5.22 -7.88
N GLN A 157 18.39 -4.83 -6.83
CA GLN A 157 19.42 -5.68 -6.21
C GLN A 157 18.83 -6.75 -5.27
N GLY A 158 17.52 -6.72 -5.02
CA GLY A 158 16.87 -7.66 -4.10
C GLY A 158 17.35 -7.50 -2.65
N ILE A 159 17.61 -6.26 -2.21
CA ILE A 159 18.09 -5.98 -0.86
C ILE A 159 16.95 -6.08 0.15
N ASP A 160 17.26 -6.75 1.25
CA ASP A 160 16.47 -6.82 2.48
C ASP A 160 17.03 -5.81 3.48
N THR A 161 16.19 -4.87 3.89
CA THR A 161 16.59 -3.69 4.68
C THR A 161 16.27 -3.82 6.17
N ILE A 162 15.71 -4.95 6.60
CA ILE A 162 15.35 -5.16 8.01
C ILE A 162 16.61 -5.34 8.84
N ALA A 163 16.63 -4.68 9.99
CA ALA A 163 17.74 -4.72 10.93
C ALA A 163 17.22 -4.92 12.36
N GLU A 164 18.13 -5.19 13.28
CA GLU A 164 17.80 -5.18 14.70
C GLU A 164 17.43 -3.75 15.14
N THR A 165 16.53 -3.66 16.13
CA THR A 165 16.06 -2.39 16.67
C THR A 165 17.23 -1.52 17.14
N PRO A 166 17.38 -0.30 16.59
CA PRO A 166 18.47 0.57 16.97
C PRO A 166 18.38 0.97 18.44
N ALA A 167 19.51 0.98 19.14
CA ALA A 167 19.59 1.47 20.52
C ALA A 167 19.15 2.94 20.69
N SER A 168 19.14 3.71 19.58
CA SER A 168 18.60 5.08 19.54
C SER A 168 17.08 5.17 19.64
N ARG A 169 16.36 4.04 19.48
CA ARG A 169 14.91 3.90 19.74
C ARG A 169 14.68 3.39 21.16
N TRP A 170 15.14 2.18 21.46
CA TRP A 170 15.12 1.57 22.78
C TRP A 170 16.10 0.38 22.87
N SER A 171 16.33 -0.11 24.09
CA SER A 171 17.17 -1.30 24.31
C SER A 171 16.42 -2.58 23.97
N THR A 172 16.92 -3.36 23.02
CA THR A 172 16.39 -4.71 22.72
C THR A 172 16.38 -5.59 23.95
N GLN A 173 17.43 -5.56 24.79
CA GLN A 173 17.51 -6.37 26.01
C GLN A 173 16.36 -6.10 26.99
N GLN A 174 15.84 -4.87 27.00
CA GLN A 174 14.75 -4.48 27.88
C GLN A 174 13.40 -5.02 27.41
N TYR A 175 13.19 -5.19 26.11
CA TYR A 175 11.86 -5.47 25.55
C TYR A 175 11.75 -6.81 24.82
N TYR A 176 12.86 -7.47 24.51
CA TYR A 176 12.84 -8.79 23.89
C TYR A 176 12.70 -9.91 24.92
N ASP A 177 11.86 -10.90 24.61
CA ASP A 177 11.81 -12.21 25.25
C ASP A 177 11.31 -13.23 24.23
N ALA A 178 11.87 -14.44 24.22
CA ALA A 178 11.42 -15.49 23.30
C ALA A 178 10.02 -16.02 23.68
N ASP A 179 9.62 -15.89 24.95
CA ASP A 179 8.27 -16.20 25.39
C ASP A 179 7.30 -15.06 25.04
N ILE A 180 6.40 -15.31 24.08
CA ILE A 180 5.35 -14.37 23.66
C ILE A 180 4.43 -13.94 24.82
N LEU A 181 4.32 -14.77 25.87
CA LEU A 181 3.49 -14.48 27.04
C LEU A 181 4.19 -13.57 28.06
N ALA A 182 5.51 -13.39 27.95
CA ALA A 182 6.28 -12.58 28.89
C ALA A 182 5.70 -11.15 29.02
N PRO A 183 5.37 -10.67 30.24
CA PRO A 183 4.74 -9.37 30.45
C PRO A 183 5.59 -8.19 29.95
N GLY A 184 5.00 -7.32 29.12
CA GLY A 184 5.68 -6.13 28.60
C GLY A 184 6.82 -6.39 27.60
N LYS A 185 6.92 -7.62 27.07
CA LYS A 185 7.95 -8.04 26.10
C LYS A 185 7.36 -8.32 24.72
N MET A 186 8.23 -8.36 23.71
CA MET A 186 7.95 -8.77 22.34
C MET A 186 8.88 -9.92 21.92
N ALA A 187 8.35 -10.83 21.10
CA ALA A 187 9.02 -12.02 20.59
C ALA A 187 9.91 -11.78 19.37
N THR A 188 10.15 -10.52 19.00
CA THR A 188 10.99 -10.14 17.88
C THR A 188 11.79 -8.89 18.22
N LYS A 189 12.97 -8.78 17.64
CA LYS A 189 13.88 -7.64 17.81
C LYS A 189 14.11 -6.87 16.52
N TRP A 190 13.42 -7.26 15.45
CA TRP A 190 13.66 -6.82 14.09
C TRP A 190 12.69 -5.72 13.66
N GLY A 191 13.13 -4.87 12.74
CA GLY A 191 12.31 -3.81 12.15
C GLY A 191 13.00 -3.16 10.95
N GLY A 192 12.22 -2.51 10.09
CA GLY A 192 12.75 -1.59 9.09
C GLY A 192 12.85 -0.18 9.68
N TYR A 193 14.06 0.38 9.77
CA TYR A 193 14.29 1.65 10.47
C TYR A 193 14.94 2.70 9.58
N LEU A 194 14.49 3.94 9.75
CA LEU A 194 15.16 5.12 9.22
C LEU A 194 16.29 5.55 10.18
N GLN A 195 17.46 5.85 9.62
CA GLN A 195 18.63 6.26 10.41
C GLN A 195 18.47 7.67 11.00
N ARG A 196 18.08 8.65 10.17
CA ARG A 196 18.12 10.09 10.48
C ARG A 196 16.78 10.69 10.97
N VAL A 197 16.05 10.00 11.84
CA VAL A 197 14.69 10.43 12.26
C VAL A 197 14.66 11.69 13.12
N LYS A 198 15.76 12.02 13.80
CA LYS A 198 15.86 13.23 14.63
C LYS A 198 16.24 14.48 13.83
N ASP A 199 16.84 14.27 12.66
CA ASP A 199 17.40 15.32 11.83
C ASP A 199 16.28 16.06 11.09
N PHE A 200 16.35 17.38 11.02
CA PHE A 200 15.41 18.23 10.29
C PHE A 200 16.00 19.62 10.05
N ASP A 201 15.90 20.12 8.82
CA ASP A 201 16.30 21.49 8.48
C ASP A 201 15.18 22.50 8.81
N ALA A 202 15.05 22.84 10.09
CA ALA A 202 13.98 23.72 10.56
C ALA A 202 14.01 25.11 9.90
N ALA A 203 15.21 25.67 9.73
CA ALA A 203 15.40 27.01 9.15
C ALA A 203 14.95 27.05 7.68
N PHE A 204 15.23 26.00 6.90
CA PHE A 204 14.74 25.89 5.53
C PHE A 204 13.22 25.99 5.43
N PHE A 205 12.50 25.33 6.34
CA PHE A 205 11.03 25.33 6.38
C PHE A 205 10.42 26.50 7.18
N GLY A 206 11.24 27.48 7.59
CA GLY A 206 10.77 28.63 8.37
C GLY A 206 10.26 28.29 9.77
N ILE A 207 10.68 27.15 10.31
CA ILE A 207 10.30 26.66 11.63
C ILE A 207 11.38 27.02 12.64
N LYS A 208 10.98 27.54 13.80
CA LYS A 208 11.92 27.90 14.88
C LYS A 208 12.42 26.65 15.60
N ASP A 209 13.65 26.67 16.10
CA ASP A 209 14.26 25.53 16.80
C ASP A 209 13.40 24.97 17.93
N LYS A 210 12.82 25.84 18.78
CA LYS A 210 11.93 25.42 19.87
C LYS A 210 10.66 24.74 19.35
N GLU A 211 10.10 25.23 18.25
CA GLU A 211 8.95 24.58 17.62
C GLU A 211 9.39 23.24 17.05
N ALA A 212 10.49 23.19 16.30
CA ALA A 212 11.01 21.97 15.67
C ALA A 212 11.18 20.83 16.68
N THR A 213 11.65 21.11 17.91
CA THR A 213 11.79 20.08 18.95
C THR A 213 10.48 19.43 19.41
N LEU A 214 9.33 20.06 19.15
CA LEU A 214 8.01 19.58 19.55
C LEU A 214 7.18 19.06 18.37
N LEU A 215 7.68 19.19 17.14
CA LEU A 215 7.04 18.61 15.96
C LEU A 215 7.24 17.10 15.95
N ASP A 216 6.18 16.34 15.75
CA ASP A 216 6.29 14.92 15.42
C ASP A 216 7.25 14.76 14.22
N PRO A 217 8.30 13.92 14.32
CA PRO A 217 9.19 13.63 13.20
C PRO A 217 8.47 13.17 11.93
N GLN A 218 7.25 12.63 12.02
CA GLN A 218 6.40 12.34 10.86
C GLN A 218 6.08 13.61 10.05
N GLN A 219 5.76 14.73 10.72
CA GLN A 219 5.51 16.02 10.05
C GLN A 219 6.78 16.57 9.39
N ARG A 220 7.92 16.41 10.05
CA ARG A 220 9.24 16.86 9.56
C ARG A 220 9.63 16.11 8.29
N ILE A 221 9.52 14.79 8.31
CA ILE A 221 9.82 13.93 7.16
C ILE A 221 8.83 14.20 6.02
N LEU A 222 7.55 14.46 6.30
CA LEU A 222 6.58 14.85 5.26
C LEU A 222 6.99 16.16 4.56
N LEU A 223 7.47 17.17 5.30
CA LEU A 223 7.97 18.41 4.71
C LEU A 223 9.15 18.16 3.77
N GLU A 224 10.18 17.43 4.24
CA GLU A 224 11.35 17.08 3.41
C GLU A 224 10.96 16.24 2.19
N THR A 225 10.11 15.22 2.38
CA THR A 225 9.76 14.27 1.31
C THR A 225 8.83 14.92 0.29
N SER A 226 7.93 15.82 0.72
CA SER A 226 7.08 16.59 -0.19
C SER A 226 7.89 17.57 -1.04
N TRP A 227 8.94 18.18 -0.47
CA TRP A 227 9.86 19.04 -1.22
C TRP A 227 10.52 18.25 -2.36
N HIS A 228 11.09 17.07 -2.04
CA HIS A 228 11.70 16.20 -3.04
C HIS A 228 10.69 15.73 -4.10
N ALA A 229 9.44 15.45 -3.71
CA ALA A 229 8.40 15.04 -4.65
C ALA A 229 8.01 16.15 -5.64
N LEU A 230 7.96 17.41 -5.19
CA LEU A 230 7.73 18.58 -6.05
C LEU A 230 8.90 18.80 -7.01
N GLU A 231 10.14 18.74 -6.50
CA GLU A 231 11.33 18.85 -7.34
C GLU A 231 11.41 17.72 -8.39
N HIS A 232 11.00 16.50 -8.02
CA HIS A 232 10.89 15.37 -8.94
C HIS A 232 9.80 15.61 -9.98
N ALA A 233 8.70 16.28 -9.63
CA ALA A 233 7.67 16.71 -10.58
C ALA A 233 8.09 17.89 -11.47
N GLY A 234 9.26 18.49 -11.21
CA GLY A 234 9.71 19.71 -11.87
C GLY A 234 8.91 20.96 -11.47
N LEU A 235 8.23 20.91 -10.32
CA LEU A 235 7.45 22.01 -9.76
C LEU A 235 8.25 22.73 -8.67
N THR A 236 7.97 24.02 -8.48
CA THR A 236 8.51 24.78 -7.35
C THR A 236 7.36 25.17 -6.40
N PRO A 237 7.65 25.41 -5.12
CA PRO A 237 6.69 26.01 -4.19
C PRO A 237 6.04 27.27 -4.76
N GLU A 238 6.84 28.16 -5.37
CA GLU A 238 6.35 29.42 -5.93
C GLU A 238 5.40 29.21 -7.12
N SER A 239 5.63 28.17 -7.93
CA SER A 239 4.78 27.86 -9.08
C SER A 239 3.42 27.27 -8.65
N THR A 240 3.28 26.80 -7.41
CA THR A 240 2.06 26.19 -6.87
C THR A 240 1.41 27.02 -5.76
N ALA A 241 2.11 28.01 -5.21
CA ALA A 241 1.63 28.88 -4.15
C ALA A 241 0.32 29.58 -4.54
N GLY A 242 -0.60 29.57 -3.59
CA GLY A 242 -1.92 30.16 -3.69
C GLY A 242 -2.93 29.40 -4.54
N LYS A 243 -2.54 28.28 -5.15
CA LYS A 243 -3.41 27.44 -5.99
C LYS A 243 -4.19 26.41 -5.17
N GLU A 244 -5.23 25.87 -5.79
CA GLU A 244 -6.05 24.77 -5.27
C GLU A 244 -5.31 23.43 -5.41
N VAL A 245 -4.24 23.26 -4.63
CA VAL A 245 -3.54 21.97 -4.48
C VAL A 245 -4.15 21.23 -3.29
N GLY A 246 -4.60 20.00 -3.52
CA GLY A 246 -5.12 19.13 -2.46
C GLY A 246 -4.01 18.35 -1.75
N VAL A 247 -4.16 18.06 -0.46
CA VAL A 247 -3.21 17.33 0.38
C VAL A 247 -3.93 16.22 1.13
N PHE A 248 -3.52 14.97 0.88
CA PHE A 248 -4.13 13.78 1.47
C PHE A 248 -3.04 12.92 2.10
N VAL A 249 -3.03 12.81 3.42
CA VAL A 249 -1.95 12.14 4.17
C VAL A 249 -2.51 10.96 4.95
N GLY A 250 -2.03 9.76 4.65
CA GLY A 250 -2.24 8.57 5.48
C GLY A 250 -1.28 8.56 6.67
N VAL A 251 -1.82 8.65 7.89
CA VAL A 251 -1.05 8.66 9.14
C VAL A 251 -1.88 8.08 10.27
N SER A 252 -1.35 7.07 10.96
CA SER A 252 -2.08 6.33 12.00
C SER A 252 -1.34 6.30 13.34
N ASN A 253 0.00 6.32 13.33
CA ASN A 253 0.77 6.21 14.57
C ASN A 253 0.93 7.56 15.28
N VAL A 254 0.83 7.55 16.61
CA VAL A 254 0.91 8.72 17.50
C VAL A 254 1.96 8.53 18.61
N ASP A 255 3.02 7.77 18.31
CA ASP A 255 4.09 7.47 19.28
C ASP A 255 4.73 8.72 19.86
N TYR A 256 4.87 9.79 19.07
CA TYR A 256 5.50 11.02 19.53
C TYR A 256 4.62 11.78 20.54
N ASP A 257 3.30 11.82 20.34
CA ASP A 257 2.35 12.34 21.33
C ASP A 257 2.47 11.60 22.67
N ARG A 258 2.50 10.25 22.62
CA ARG A 258 2.70 9.42 23.82
C ARG A 258 4.03 9.70 24.50
N HIS A 259 5.10 9.89 23.72
CA HIS A 259 6.41 10.26 24.24
C HIS A 259 6.38 11.63 24.93
N CYS A 260 5.84 12.66 24.26
CA CYS A 260 5.65 14.01 24.82
C CYS A 260 4.83 13.98 26.11
N SER A 261 3.78 13.16 26.16
CA SER A 261 2.93 12.99 27.34
C SER A 261 3.72 12.44 28.53
N ARG A 262 4.57 11.42 28.31
CA ARG A 262 5.40 10.81 29.37
C ARG A 262 6.41 11.77 29.98
N ILE A 263 6.93 12.70 29.19
CA ILE A 263 7.94 13.68 29.64
C ILE A 263 7.33 15.03 30.05
N GLY A 264 5.99 15.17 30.02
CA GLY A 264 5.30 16.41 30.39
C GLY A 264 5.36 17.54 29.34
N ALA A 265 5.82 17.25 28.12
CA ALA A 265 6.00 18.25 27.06
C ALA A 265 4.70 18.66 26.34
N CYS A 266 3.58 17.97 26.56
CA CYS A 266 2.30 18.30 25.91
C CYS A 266 1.72 19.66 26.31
N SER A 267 2.24 20.27 27.38
CA SER A 267 1.84 21.61 27.84
C SER A 267 2.72 22.74 27.30
N GLU A 268 3.78 22.43 26.55
CA GLU A 268 4.66 23.44 25.97
C GLU A 268 3.99 24.19 24.81
N PRO A 269 4.38 25.46 24.57
CA PRO A 269 4.00 26.18 23.34
C PRO A 269 4.40 25.36 22.12
N TYR A 270 3.54 25.27 21.10
CA TYR A 270 3.65 24.44 19.90
C TYR A 270 3.29 22.96 20.01
N ALA A 271 3.08 22.41 21.22
CA ALA A 271 2.69 21.00 21.35
C ALA A 271 1.42 20.69 20.55
N GLY A 272 0.36 21.50 20.71
CA GLY A 272 -0.91 21.30 19.99
C GLY A 272 -0.75 21.19 18.46
N THR A 273 0.12 22.01 17.86
CA THR A 273 0.42 21.93 16.41
C THR A 273 1.48 20.87 16.06
N GLY A 274 2.32 20.51 17.02
CA GLY A 274 3.44 19.58 16.82
C GLY A 274 3.00 18.12 16.78
N ILE A 275 1.96 17.74 17.53
CA ILE A 275 1.52 16.34 17.67
C ILE A 275 0.15 16.04 17.06
N ALA A 276 -0.66 17.04 16.73
CA ALA A 276 -1.98 16.80 16.15
C ALA A 276 -1.89 16.15 14.75
N THR A 277 -2.57 15.03 14.57
CA THR A 277 -2.58 14.26 13.31
C THR A 277 -3.05 15.09 12.11
N SER A 278 -4.05 15.96 12.29
CA SER A 278 -4.54 16.85 11.23
C SER A 278 -3.46 17.82 10.71
N ILE A 279 -2.49 18.17 11.55
CA ILE A 279 -1.41 19.09 11.18
C ILE A 279 -0.38 18.40 10.26
N ALA A 280 -0.33 17.07 10.20
CA ALA A 280 0.51 16.36 9.23
C ALA A 280 0.18 16.75 7.77
N ALA A 281 -1.11 16.92 7.45
CA ALA A 281 -1.55 17.46 6.16
C ALA A 281 -1.50 18.99 6.15
N ASN A 282 -2.09 19.64 7.17
CA ASN A 282 -2.28 21.10 7.14
C ASN A 282 -0.97 21.89 7.18
N ARG A 283 0.11 21.35 7.75
CA ARG A 283 1.43 22.00 7.75
C ARG A 283 2.02 22.08 6.35
N LEU A 284 1.78 21.07 5.49
CA LEU A 284 2.17 21.12 4.08
C LEU A 284 1.40 22.23 3.38
N SER A 285 0.07 22.24 3.52
CA SER A 285 -0.79 23.26 2.91
C SER A 285 -0.42 24.67 3.37
N TYR A 286 -0.12 24.84 4.66
CA TYR A 286 0.34 26.12 5.22
C TYR A 286 1.69 26.55 4.67
N PHE A 287 2.68 25.64 4.64
CA PHE A 287 4.03 25.96 4.18
C PHE A 287 4.08 26.36 2.70
N TYR A 288 3.34 25.63 1.85
CA TYR A 288 3.33 25.88 0.40
C TYR A 288 2.25 26.88 -0.06
N ASP A 289 1.47 27.47 0.85
CA ASP A 289 0.29 28.32 0.56
C ASP A 289 -0.74 27.63 -0.35
N TRP A 290 -1.02 26.35 -0.12
CA TRP A 290 -2.02 25.60 -0.90
C TRP A 290 -3.42 25.75 -0.33
N ARG A 291 -4.40 25.90 -1.23
CA ARG A 291 -5.80 26.25 -0.89
C ARG A 291 -6.82 25.18 -1.26
N GLY A 292 -6.38 23.98 -1.62
CA GLY A 292 -7.27 22.83 -1.85
C GLY A 292 -7.62 22.06 -0.57
N PRO A 293 -8.34 20.93 -0.68
CA PRO A 293 -8.64 20.06 0.46
C PRO A 293 -7.37 19.61 1.18
N SER A 294 -7.37 19.58 2.51
CA SER A 294 -6.21 19.20 3.32
C SER A 294 -6.64 18.24 4.44
N VAL A 295 -6.33 16.95 4.28
CA VAL A 295 -6.93 15.87 5.07
C VAL A 295 -5.88 14.87 5.53
N ALA A 296 -5.89 14.57 6.83
CA ALA A 296 -5.20 13.42 7.41
C ALA A 296 -6.19 12.26 7.58
N LEU A 297 -5.77 11.05 7.19
CA LEU A 297 -6.61 9.85 7.14
C LEU A 297 -5.98 8.72 7.95
N ASP A 298 -6.82 8.03 8.73
CA ASP A 298 -6.46 6.82 9.44
C ASP A 298 -7.43 5.68 9.10
N THR A 299 -6.98 4.79 8.24
CA THR A 299 -7.60 3.48 7.98
C THR A 299 -6.58 2.36 8.22
N ALA A 300 -5.68 2.59 9.18
CA ALA A 300 -4.54 1.73 9.49
C ALA A 300 -3.64 1.42 8.27
N CYS A 301 -3.40 0.15 7.97
CA CYS A 301 -2.47 -0.25 6.90
C CYS A 301 -2.89 0.22 5.49
N SER A 302 -4.17 0.54 5.28
CA SER A 302 -4.68 1.06 4.01
C SER A 302 -4.65 2.60 3.89
N SER A 303 -4.26 3.33 4.94
CA SER A 303 -4.37 4.80 5.03
C SER A 303 -3.84 5.53 3.80
N SER A 304 -2.61 5.23 3.36
CA SER A 304 -2.02 5.91 2.20
C SER A 304 -2.66 5.55 0.86
N LEU A 305 -3.17 4.32 0.69
CA LEU A 305 -3.88 3.97 -0.55
C LEU A 305 -5.27 4.61 -0.60
N VAL A 306 -5.93 4.73 0.55
CA VAL A 306 -7.17 5.52 0.71
C VAL A 306 -6.90 7.01 0.46
N ALA A 307 -5.76 7.55 0.91
CA ALA A 307 -5.35 8.92 0.62
C ALA A 307 -5.20 9.17 -0.89
N ILE A 308 -4.54 8.25 -1.62
CA ILE A 308 -4.44 8.33 -3.08
C ILE A 308 -5.83 8.25 -3.74
N HIS A 309 -6.71 7.35 -3.26
CA HIS A 309 -8.09 7.27 -3.75
C HIS A 309 -8.86 8.59 -3.59
N GLN A 310 -8.78 9.23 -2.41
CA GLN A 310 -9.44 10.51 -2.15
C GLN A 310 -8.85 11.64 -3.00
N ALA A 311 -7.52 11.67 -3.17
CA ALA A 311 -6.86 12.61 -4.06
C ALA A 311 -7.34 12.47 -5.51
N CYS A 312 -7.45 11.22 -6.01
CA CYS A 312 -7.98 10.94 -7.34
C CYS A 312 -9.43 11.41 -7.49
N ASN A 313 -10.28 11.20 -6.49
CA ASN A 313 -11.66 11.66 -6.52
C ASN A 313 -11.75 13.19 -6.54
N SER A 314 -10.94 13.86 -5.72
CA SER A 314 -10.92 15.33 -5.63
C SER A 314 -10.49 15.97 -6.96
N LEU A 315 -9.47 15.39 -7.63
CA LEU A 315 -9.05 15.83 -8.96
C LEU A 315 -10.15 15.61 -10.01
N ARG A 316 -10.83 14.46 -9.99
CA ARG A 316 -11.93 14.16 -10.94
C ARG A 316 -13.16 15.05 -10.70
N GLN A 317 -13.40 15.44 -9.45
CA GLN A 317 -14.47 16.35 -9.05
C GLN A 317 -14.07 17.83 -9.22
N GLN A 318 -12.83 18.10 -9.63
CA GLN A 318 -12.29 19.45 -9.80
C GLN A 318 -12.27 20.28 -8.50
N GLU A 319 -12.21 19.62 -7.34
CA GLU A 319 -11.97 20.29 -6.04
C GLU A 319 -10.52 20.77 -5.89
N CYS A 320 -9.63 20.21 -6.70
CA CYS A 320 -8.26 20.64 -6.88
C CYS A 320 -7.79 20.33 -8.31
N ARG A 321 -6.71 20.98 -8.76
CA ARG A 321 -6.08 20.74 -10.08
C ARG A 321 -4.75 20.00 -10.01
N LEU A 322 -4.20 19.93 -8.82
CA LEU A 322 -2.98 19.21 -8.45
C LEU A 322 -3.24 18.61 -7.07
N ALA A 323 -2.74 17.41 -6.79
CA ALA A 323 -2.86 16.82 -5.47
C ALA A 323 -1.56 16.18 -5.03
N LEU A 324 -1.24 16.35 -3.75
CA LEU A 324 -0.23 15.57 -3.05
C LEU A 324 -0.94 14.48 -2.26
N ALA A 325 -0.58 13.23 -2.53
CA ALA A 325 -0.98 12.10 -1.71
C ALA A 325 0.24 11.50 -1.02
N ALA A 326 0.15 11.25 0.28
CA ALA A 326 1.27 10.79 1.09
C ALA A 326 0.87 9.70 2.08
N GLY A 327 1.87 8.99 2.56
CA GLY A 327 1.78 8.09 3.70
C GLY A 327 3.04 8.18 4.52
N VAL A 328 2.91 8.27 5.85
CA VAL A 328 4.05 8.25 6.76
C VAL A 328 3.81 7.29 7.93
N ASN A 329 4.87 6.62 8.37
CA ASN A 329 4.88 5.81 9.57
C ASN A 329 6.25 5.86 10.24
N LEU A 330 6.28 6.03 11.56
CA LEU A 330 7.50 5.93 12.37
C LEU A 330 7.26 5.06 13.59
N ILE A 331 8.34 4.44 14.09
CA ILE A 331 8.31 3.54 15.24
C ILE A 331 9.19 4.17 16.32
N LEU A 332 8.59 4.94 17.22
CA LEU A 332 9.33 5.73 18.21
C LEU A 332 9.22 5.15 19.63
N THR A 333 8.22 4.30 19.89
CA THR A 333 8.04 3.64 21.18
C THR A 333 7.79 2.13 21.04
N PRO A 334 8.15 1.31 22.04
CA PRO A 334 8.01 -0.14 21.97
C PRO A 334 6.56 -0.61 22.13
N ASP A 335 5.65 0.24 22.60
CA ASP A 335 4.30 -0.11 23.06
C ASP A 335 3.46 -0.87 22.02
N LEU A 336 3.40 -0.35 20.78
CA LEU A 336 2.66 -1.02 19.70
C LEU A 336 3.35 -2.28 19.22
N SER A 337 4.69 -2.32 19.20
CA SER A 337 5.45 -3.53 18.86
C SER A 337 5.21 -4.64 19.88
N ILE A 338 5.14 -4.32 21.19
CA ILE A 338 4.75 -5.27 22.24
C ILE A 338 3.32 -5.78 21.99
N THR A 339 2.40 -4.88 21.67
CA THR A 339 0.99 -5.22 21.45
C THR A 339 0.85 -6.16 20.26
N PHE A 340 1.39 -5.81 19.09
CA PHE A 340 1.30 -6.63 17.88
C PHE A 340 2.04 -7.96 18.00
N SER A 341 3.17 -7.98 18.72
CA SER A 341 3.86 -9.22 19.02
C SER A 341 3.01 -10.14 19.90
N LYS A 342 2.39 -9.62 20.98
CA LYS A 342 1.49 -10.39 21.85
C LYS A 342 0.22 -10.86 21.13
N SER A 343 -0.23 -10.11 20.13
CA SER A 343 -1.34 -10.50 19.26
C SER A 343 -0.96 -11.53 18.20
N GLY A 344 0.31 -11.97 18.14
CA GLY A 344 0.78 -12.96 17.17
C GLY A 344 0.86 -12.44 15.73
N MET A 345 0.87 -11.12 15.52
CA MET A 345 0.91 -10.54 14.18
C MET A 345 2.33 -10.43 13.60
N MET A 346 3.35 -10.51 14.45
CA MET A 346 4.73 -10.23 14.08
C MET A 346 5.55 -11.51 13.90
N ALA A 347 6.31 -11.58 12.80
CA ALA A 347 7.26 -12.65 12.55
C ALA A 347 8.43 -12.60 13.54
N ALA A 348 8.76 -13.76 14.14
CA ALA A 348 9.84 -13.85 15.13
C ALA A 348 11.23 -13.59 14.51
N ASP A 349 11.43 -14.03 13.26
CA ASP A 349 12.64 -13.76 12.48
C ASP A 349 12.65 -12.36 11.83
N GLY A 350 11.53 -11.64 11.89
CA GLY A 350 11.38 -10.30 11.35
C GLY A 350 11.23 -10.23 9.83
N ARG A 351 10.82 -11.31 9.15
CA ARG A 351 10.75 -11.34 7.68
C ARG A 351 9.30 -11.48 7.22
N CYS A 352 8.84 -10.60 6.34
CA CYS A 352 7.56 -10.78 5.64
C CYS A 352 7.73 -11.87 4.57
N LYS A 353 7.50 -13.13 4.93
CA LYS A 353 7.64 -14.31 4.05
C LYS A 353 6.42 -14.49 3.14
N THR A 354 6.13 -13.44 2.37
CA THR A 354 4.88 -13.30 1.62
C THR A 354 4.68 -14.45 0.61
N PHE A 355 3.55 -15.14 0.74
CA PHE A 355 3.13 -16.30 -0.04
C PHE A 355 3.96 -17.58 0.14
N ASP A 356 4.93 -17.58 1.06
CA ASP A 356 5.67 -18.78 1.45
C ASP A 356 4.83 -19.63 2.42
N ASP A 357 5.09 -20.93 2.47
CA ASP A 357 4.46 -21.85 3.42
C ASP A 357 4.84 -21.56 4.88
N SER A 358 6.03 -20.98 5.09
CA SER A 358 6.57 -20.58 6.39
C SER A 358 6.16 -19.17 6.85
N ALA A 359 5.19 -18.55 6.18
CA ALA A 359 4.58 -17.29 6.55
C ALA A 359 3.98 -17.34 7.98
N ASP A 360 4.51 -16.52 8.90
CA ASP A 360 4.20 -16.52 10.33
C ASP A 360 3.91 -15.12 10.91
N GLY A 361 3.87 -14.08 10.06
CA GLY A 361 3.62 -12.71 10.47
C GLY A 361 4.38 -11.68 9.64
N TYR A 362 4.19 -10.41 9.97
CA TYR A 362 4.91 -9.31 9.33
C TYR A 362 6.00 -8.73 10.23
N VAL A 363 6.87 -7.89 9.68
CA VAL A 363 7.80 -7.05 10.45
C VAL A 363 7.41 -5.58 10.32
N ARG A 364 7.35 -4.85 11.43
CA ARG A 364 7.04 -3.41 11.40
C ARG A 364 8.17 -2.63 10.74
N SER A 365 7.82 -1.54 10.07
CA SER A 365 8.80 -0.69 9.41
C SER A 365 8.41 0.79 9.39
N GLU A 366 9.42 1.64 9.34
CA GLU A 366 9.32 3.09 9.21
C GLU A 366 9.41 3.53 7.74
N GLY A 367 8.76 4.63 7.40
CA GLY A 367 8.97 5.25 6.10
C GLY A 367 7.96 6.33 5.75
N CYS A 368 8.29 7.11 4.72
CA CYS A 368 7.42 8.12 4.13
C CYS A 368 7.44 7.98 2.61
N GLY A 369 6.26 8.00 1.99
CA GLY A 369 6.10 8.08 0.53
C GLY A 369 5.18 9.25 0.18
N VAL A 370 5.47 9.92 -0.93
CA VAL A 370 4.71 11.05 -1.46
C VAL A 370 4.62 10.89 -2.98
N VAL A 371 3.43 11.09 -3.53
CA VAL A 371 3.19 11.19 -4.97
C VAL A 371 2.49 12.50 -5.31
N ILE A 372 2.91 13.12 -6.41
CA ILE A 372 2.24 14.29 -6.98
C ILE A 372 1.34 13.82 -8.13
N LEU A 373 0.08 14.18 -8.04
CA LEU A 373 -1.01 13.71 -8.89
C LEU A 373 -1.64 14.87 -9.67
N LYS A 374 -1.97 14.62 -10.92
CA LYS A 374 -2.59 15.60 -11.82
C LYS A 374 -3.51 14.90 -12.82
N PRO A 375 -4.60 15.52 -13.31
CA PRO A 375 -5.34 14.95 -14.43
C PRO A 375 -4.40 14.71 -15.60
N LEU A 376 -4.44 13.53 -16.21
CA LEU A 376 -3.50 13.14 -17.27
C LEU A 376 -3.52 14.13 -18.44
N ALA A 377 -4.71 14.60 -18.83
CA ALA A 377 -4.85 15.60 -19.89
C ALA A 377 -4.07 16.90 -19.56
N ASP A 378 -4.19 17.41 -18.33
CA ASP A 378 -3.49 18.60 -17.88
C ASP A 378 -1.97 18.34 -17.78
N ALA A 379 -1.56 17.14 -17.35
CA ALA A 379 -0.14 16.76 -17.31
C ALA A 379 0.51 16.74 -18.70
N MET A 380 -0.21 16.22 -19.70
CA MET A 380 0.25 16.19 -21.09
C MET A 380 0.32 17.59 -21.71
N VAL A 381 -0.64 18.46 -21.40
CA VAL A 381 -0.66 19.86 -21.86
C VAL A 381 0.51 20.66 -21.27
N ASP A 382 0.78 20.46 -19.98
CA ASP A 382 1.83 21.19 -19.28
C ASP A 382 3.23 20.60 -19.54
N GLY A 383 3.32 19.47 -20.27
CA GLY A 383 4.58 18.81 -20.60
C GLY A 383 5.24 18.12 -19.41
N ASP A 384 4.45 17.73 -18.40
CA ASP A 384 4.94 17.05 -17.22
C ASP A 384 5.47 15.65 -17.57
N GLN A 385 6.50 15.21 -16.85
CA GLN A 385 6.97 13.83 -16.96
C GLN A 385 5.98 12.89 -16.26
N VAL A 386 5.22 12.11 -17.05
CA VAL A 386 4.31 11.09 -16.50
C VAL A 386 5.11 9.82 -16.17
N ILE A 387 5.09 9.41 -14.91
CA ILE A 387 5.80 8.21 -14.42
C ILE A 387 4.91 6.98 -14.57
N ALA A 388 3.62 7.12 -14.23
CA ALA A 388 2.58 6.11 -14.37
C ALA A 388 1.19 6.77 -14.34
N VAL A 389 0.16 6.04 -14.74
CA VAL A 389 -1.23 6.53 -14.80
C VAL A 389 -2.13 5.70 -13.89
N ILE A 390 -2.90 6.36 -13.03
CA ILE A 390 -3.96 5.73 -12.21
C ILE A 390 -5.25 5.70 -13.02
N LYS A 391 -5.63 4.50 -13.48
CA LYS A 391 -6.84 4.27 -14.28
C LYS A 391 -8.09 4.21 -13.43
N GLY A 392 -8.01 3.58 -12.26
CA GLY A 392 -9.14 3.44 -11.36
C GLY A 392 -8.71 3.00 -9.97
N SER A 393 -9.60 3.23 -9.00
CA SER A 393 -9.41 2.76 -7.63
C SER A 393 -10.75 2.52 -6.95
N ALA A 394 -10.76 1.72 -5.89
CA ALA A 394 -11.92 1.47 -5.06
C ALA A 394 -11.53 1.28 -3.60
N VAL A 395 -12.44 1.68 -2.71
CA VAL A 395 -12.37 1.44 -1.27
C VAL A 395 -13.66 0.78 -0.81
N THR A 396 -13.56 -0.31 -0.05
CA THR A 396 -14.71 -0.98 0.58
C THR A 396 -14.39 -1.39 2.02
N GLN A 397 -15.31 -2.08 2.68
CA GLN A 397 -15.11 -2.60 4.03
C GLN A 397 -15.56 -4.07 4.13
N ASP A 398 -14.87 -4.86 4.96
CA ASP A 398 -15.09 -6.31 5.15
C ASP A 398 -16.50 -6.68 5.66
N GLY A 399 -17.20 -5.72 6.27
CA GLY A 399 -18.43 -5.91 7.00
C GLY A 399 -18.23 -6.71 8.28
N ARG A 400 -19.23 -7.50 8.62
CA ARG A 400 -19.15 -8.47 9.72
C ARG A 400 -18.34 -9.68 9.26
N SER A 401 -17.09 -9.81 9.74
CA SER A 401 -16.17 -10.94 9.55
C SER A 401 -15.97 -11.75 10.85
N ASN A 402 -15.09 -12.78 10.84
CA ASN A 402 -14.75 -13.66 11.97
C ASN A 402 -13.89 -13.01 13.07
N GLY A 403 -14.12 -11.73 13.33
CA GLY A 403 -13.35 -10.92 14.27
C GLY A 403 -12.94 -9.62 13.62
N ILE A 404 -12.80 -8.56 14.42
CA ILE A 404 -12.54 -7.21 13.90
C ILE A 404 -11.25 -7.13 13.06
N THR A 405 -10.29 -8.02 13.32
CA THR A 405 -8.99 -8.09 12.63
C THR A 405 -8.91 -9.19 11.57
N ALA A 406 -9.97 -9.97 11.39
CA ALA A 406 -9.98 -11.07 10.43
C ALA A 406 -10.32 -10.54 9.02
N PRO A 407 -9.47 -10.79 8.00
CA PRO A 407 -9.75 -10.37 6.64
C PRO A 407 -10.95 -11.12 6.04
N ASN A 408 -11.56 -10.56 4.98
CA ASN A 408 -12.65 -11.20 4.25
C ASN A 408 -12.37 -11.27 2.74
N GLY A 409 -12.22 -12.49 2.19
CA GLY A 409 -11.91 -12.72 0.77
C GLY A 409 -12.96 -12.14 -0.20
N PRO A 410 -14.28 -12.36 -0.01
CA PRO A 410 -15.32 -11.78 -0.85
C PRO A 410 -15.29 -10.25 -0.89
N ALA A 411 -14.99 -9.58 0.23
CA ALA A 411 -14.83 -8.13 0.28
C ALA A 411 -13.60 -7.66 -0.52
N GLN A 412 -12.48 -8.40 -0.47
CA GLN A 412 -11.30 -8.12 -1.31
C GLN A 412 -11.64 -8.29 -2.81
N VAL A 413 -12.31 -9.38 -3.20
CA VAL A 413 -12.78 -9.60 -4.58
C VAL A 413 -13.66 -8.44 -5.04
N LYS A 414 -14.62 -8.02 -4.20
CA LYS A 414 -15.50 -6.88 -4.49
C LYS A 414 -14.72 -5.58 -4.70
N THR A 415 -13.71 -5.32 -3.86
CA THR A 415 -12.84 -4.15 -3.98
C THR A 415 -12.11 -4.16 -5.32
N ILE A 416 -11.48 -5.29 -5.67
CA ILE A 416 -10.73 -5.45 -6.92
C ILE A 416 -11.64 -5.26 -8.14
N ARG A 417 -12.78 -5.95 -8.18
CA ARG A 417 -13.75 -5.85 -9.29
C ARG A 417 -14.29 -4.43 -9.44
N ARG A 418 -14.51 -3.71 -8.33
CA ARG A 418 -14.94 -2.31 -8.37
C ARG A 418 -13.85 -1.39 -8.92
N ALA A 419 -12.58 -1.61 -8.56
CA ALA A 419 -11.46 -0.84 -9.10
C ALA A 419 -11.29 -1.07 -10.61
N LEU A 420 -11.39 -2.32 -11.08
CA LEU A 420 -11.40 -2.68 -12.50
C LEU A 420 -12.55 -2.02 -13.25
N HIS A 421 -13.77 -2.09 -12.69
CA HIS A 421 -14.94 -1.43 -13.24
C HIS A 421 -14.73 0.10 -13.34
N ASN A 422 -14.21 0.74 -12.29
CA ASN A 422 -13.93 2.18 -12.29
C ASN A 422 -12.83 2.55 -13.29
N ALA A 423 -11.91 1.64 -13.60
CA ALA A 423 -10.89 1.80 -14.62
C ALA A 423 -11.40 1.52 -16.05
N GLY A 424 -12.60 0.93 -16.21
CA GLY A 424 -13.09 0.45 -17.51
C GLY A 424 -12.28 -0.73 -18.07
N LEU A 425 -11.64 -1.53 -17.21
CA LEU A 425 -10.73 -2.61 -17.58
C LEU A 425 -11.29 -3.99 -17.23
N GLN A 426 -10.85 -5.01 -17.96
CA GLN A 426 -11.14 -6.41 -17.70
C GLN A 426 -10.05 -7.04 -16.83
N PRO A 427 -10.34 -8.11 -16.07
CA PRO A 427 -9.33 -8.74 -15.24
C PRO A 427 -8.11 -9.27 -16.01
N ARG A 428 -8.29 -9.75 -17.24
CA ARG A 428 -7.20 -10.20 -18.12
C ARG A 428 -6.22 -9.09 -18.53
N ASP A 429 -6.64 -7.83 -18.42
CA ASP A 429 -5.82 -6.68 -18.80
C ASP A 429 -4.72 -6.39 -17.78
N ILE A 430 -4.76 -7.00 -16.58
CA ILE A 430 -3.78 -6.80 -15.51
C ILE A 430 -2.77 -7.94 -15.53
N GLN A 431 -1.48 -7.60 -15.62
CA GLN A 431 -0.39 -8.60 -15.66
C GLN A 431 0.30 -8.81 -14.32
N PHE A 432 0.31 -7.79 -13.45
CA PHE A 432 0.97 -7.85 -12.15
C PHE A 432 0.07 -7.30 -11.03
N VAL A 433 0.17 -7.88 -9.83
CA VAL A 433 -0.41 -7.29 -8.62
C VAL A 433 0.66 -7.14 -7.54
N GLU A 434 0.87 -5.90 -7.13
CA GLU A 434 1.52 -5.56 -5.87
C GLU A 434 0.52 -5.76 -4.74
N SER A 435 0.65 -6.89 -4.08
CA SER A 435 -0.27 -7.37 -3.05
C SER A 435 -0.14 -6.61 -1.73
N HIS A 436 -1.14 -6.76 -0.87
CA HIS A 436 -1.01 -6.39 0.53
C HIS A 436 0.04 -7.28 1.21
N GLY A 437 0.01 -8.59 1.00
CA GLY A 437 1.14 -9.49 1.15
C GLY A 437 1.93 -9.32 2.45
N THR A 438 1.29 -9.62 3.58
CA THR A 438 1.89 -9.41 4.91
C THR A 438 2.72 -10.57 5.40
N GLY A 439 2.78 -11.70 4.69
CA GLY A 439 3.53 -12.87 5.16
C GLY A 439 2.84 -13.58 6.32
N THR A 440 1.51 -13.55 6.36
CA THR A 440 0.71 -14.12 7.45
C THR A 440 0.12 -15.47 7.06
N GLU A 441 0.10 -16.41 8.00
CA GLU A 441 -0.37 -17.79 7.79
C GLU A 441 -1.79 -17.85 7.18
N LEU A 442 -2.70 -16.97 7.64
CA LEU A 442 -4.09 -16.92 7.19
C LEU A 442 -4.35 -15.86 6.11
N GLY A 443 -3.73 -14.69 6.22
CA GLY A 443 -4.00 -13.57 5.31
C GLY A 443 -3.51 -13.84 3.89
N ASP A 444 -2.36 -14.48 3.74
CA ASP A 444 -1.74 -14.72 2.43
C ASP A 444 -2.57 -15.68 1.56
N PRO A 445 -3.06 -16.85 2.06
CA PRO A 445 -3.99 -17.69 1.30
C PRO A 445 -5.31 -17.01 0.96
N ILE A 446 -5.86 -16.17 1.86
CA ILE A 446 -7.11 -15.43 1.62
C ILE A 446 -6.91 -14.43 0.48
N GLU A 447 -5.81 -13.68 0.49
CA GLU A 447 -5.49 -12.73 -0.57
C GLU A 447 -5.22 -13.43 -1.90
N LEU A 448 -4.44 -14.52 -1.93
CA LEU A 448 -4.20 -15.30 -3.15
C LEU A 448 -5.51 -15.83 -3.74
N GLN A 449 -6.42 -16.33 -2.90
CA GLN A 449 -7.72 -16.80 -3.36
C GLN A 449 -8.61 -15.65 -3.87
N ALA A 450 -8.58 -14.49 -3.21
CA ALA A 450 -9.31 -13.31 -3.67
C ALA A 450 -8.78 -12.81 -5.02
N LEU A 451 -7.46 -12.75 -5.20
CA LEU A 451 -6.83 -12.44 -6.49
C LEU A 451 -7.23 -13.49 -7.54
N ALA A 452 -7.22 -14.77 -7.19
CA ALA A 452 -7.63 -15.82 -8.09
C ALA A 452 -9.09 -15.63 -8.55
N ASN A 453 -10.01 -15.39 -7.62
CA ASN A 453 -11.43 -15.21 -7.92
C ASN A 453 -11.71 -13.90 -8.69
N ALA A 454 -10.87 -12.88 -8.55
CA ALA A 454 -11.01 -11.61 -9.24
C ALA A 454 -10.36 -11.59 -10.63
N TYR A 455 -9.21 -12.29 -10.81
CA TYR A 455 -8.36 -12.17 -11.98
C TYR A 455 -8.22 -13.43 -12.85
N SER A 456 -8.54 -14.63 -12.35
CA SER A 456 -8.17 -15.88 -13.03
C SER A 456 -9.03 -16.24 -14.25
N GLU A 457 -10.18 -15.60 -14.45
CA GLU A 457 -11.06 -15.93 -15.57
C GLU A 457 -10.36 -15.61 -16.90
N GLN A 458 -10.23 -16.61 -17.78
CA GLN A 458 -9.78 -16.48 -19.16
C GLN A 458 -8.37 -15.87 -19.33
N ARG A 459 -7.37 -16.40 -18.61
CA ARG A 459 -5.97 -15.97 -18.73
C ARG A 459 -5.13 -16.95 -19.56
N GLU A 460 -4.43 -16.43 -20.56
CA GLU A 460 -3.40 -17.17 -21.30
C GLU A 460 -2.05 -17.14 -20.57
N HIS A 461 -1.73 -16.02 -19.93
CA HIS A 461 -0.53 -15.84 -19.12
C HIS A 461 -0.88 -15.72 -17.63
N PRO A 462 -0.07 -16.32 -16.73
CA PRO A 462 -0.35 -16.24 -15.31
C PRO A 462 -0.32 -14.79 -14.82
N LEU A 463 -1.16 -14.48 -13.83
CA LEU A 463 -1.05 -13.24 -13.08
C LEU A 463 0.21 -13.31 -12.21
N MET A 464 1.11 -12.35 -12.38
CA MET A 464 2.28 -12.23 -11.52
C MET A 464 1.91 -11.50 -10.23
N VAL A 465 2.39 -11.97 -9.09
CA VAL A 465 2.17 -11.31 -7.80
C VAL A 465 3.48 -11.10 -7.04
N GLY A 466 3.51 -10.07 -6.21
CA GLY A 466 4.61 -9.82 -5.27
C GLY A 466 4.24 -8.79 -4.21
N ALA A 467 5.16 -8.55 -3.27
CA ALA A 467 4.98 -7.54 -2.23
C ALA A 467 6.30 -6.83 -1.91
N VAL A 468 6.26 -5.51 -1.81
CA VAL A 468 7.37 -4.64 -1.40
C VAL A 468 7.81 -4.90 0.04
N LYS A 469 6.89 -5.44 0.85
CA LYS A 469 7.12 -5.74 2.27
C LYS A 469 8.22 -6.78 2.47
N THR A 470 8.52 -7.60 1.47
CA THR A 470 9.63 -8.54 1.52
C THR A 470 11.00 -7.84 1.57
N ASN A 471 11.10 -6.60 1.07
CA ASN A 471 12.35 -5.83 1.04
C ASN A 471 12.46 -4.86 2.22
N ILE A 472 11.36 -4.16 2.53
CA ILE A 472 11.36 -3.01 3.45
C ILE A 472 10.44 -3.18 4.65
N GLY A 473 9.83 -4.36 4.83
CA GLY A 473 8.88 -4.61 5.91
C GLY A 473 7.54 -3.91 5.69
N HIS A 474 6.68 -3.98 6.71
CA HIS A 474 5.36 -3.37 6.66
C HIS A 474 5.41 -1.93 7.21
N LEU A 475 5.30 -0.96 6.31
CA LEU A 475 5.30 0.48 6.63
C LEU A 475 3.96 1.00 7.17
N GLU A 476 3.10 0.12 7.69
CA GLU A 476 1.78 0.44 8.26
C GLU A 476 0.98 1.46 7.42
N SER A 477 0.73 2.68 7.92
CA SER A 477 0.00 3.73 7.19
C SER A 477 0.65 4.13 5.86
N ALA A 478 1.96 3.96 5.70
CA ALA A 478 2.71 4.23 4.48
C ALA A 478 2.88 2.99 3.56
N ALA A 479 2.31 1.83 3.92
CA ALA A 479 2.50 0.61 3.14
C ALA A 479 1.89 0.67 1.74
N GLY A 480 0.70 1.26 1.60
CA GLY A 480 0.02 1.39 0.31
C GLY A 480 0.82 2.23 -0.69
N ILE A 481 1.32 3.39 -0.26
CA ILE A 481 2.11 4.27 -1.13
C ILE A 481 3.47 3.68 -1.50
N ALA A 482 4.11 2.91 -0.60
CA ALA A 482 5.33 2.18 -0.95
C ALA A 482 5.09 1.16 -2.08
N GLY A 483 3.96 0.46 -2.04
CA GLY A 483 3.52 -0.42 -3.12
C GLY A 483 3.26 0.34 -4.43
N VAL A 484 2.55 1.48 -4.37
CA VAL A 484 2.31 2.33 -5.55
C VAL A 484 3.61 2.84 -6.17
N ILE A 485 4.56 3.31 -5.35
CA ILE A 485 5.86 3.80 -5.84
C ILE A 485 6.64 2.66 -6.50
N LYS A 486 6.73 1.48 -5.86
CA LYS A 486 7.36 0.29 -6.47
C LYS A 486 6.73 -0.02 -7.82
N THR A 487 5.40 -0.10 -7.90
CA THR A 487 4.70 -0.46 -9.14
C THR A 487 4.87 0.61 -10.22
N ALA A 488 4.82 1.90 -9.88
CA ALA A 488 5.08 2.98 -10.83
C ALA A 488 6.51 2.89 -11.40
N LEU A 489 7.50 2.58 -10.57
CA LEU A 489 8.88 2.37 -11.01
C LEU A 489 9.01 1.09 -11.88
N CYS A 490 8.33 0.01 -11.54
CA CYS A 490 8.31 -1.22 -12.36
C CYS A 490 7.73 -0.95 -13.75
N LEU A 491 6.66 -0.14 -13.85
CA LEU A 491 6.07 0.27 -15.12
C LEU A 491 7.04 1.16 -15.92
N HIS A 492 7.62 2.17 -15.27
CA HIS A 492 8.54 3.10 -15.91
C HIS A 492 9.84 2.43 -16.39
N LYS A 493 10.37 1.48 -15.62
CA LYS A 493 11.59 0.70 -15.93
C LYS A 493 11.30 -0.57 -16.72
N GLN A 494 10.03 -0.93 -16.91
CA GLN A 494 9.58 -2.14 -17.61
C GLN A 494 10.23 -3.42 -17.06
N LEU A 495 10.37 -3.52 -15.74
CA LEU A 495 11.09 -4.59 -15.03
C LEU A 495 10.34 -4.96 -13.74
N LEU A 496 10.25 -6.25 -13.43
CA LEU A 496 9.66 -6.76 -12.18
C LEU A 496 10.76 -7.24 -11.22
N PRO A 497 10.92 -6.63 -10.03
CA PRO A 497 11.90 -7.05 -9.04
C PRO A 497 11.44 -8.30 -8.28
N ARG A 498 12.42 -9.07 -7.79
CA ARG A 498 12.19 -10.32 -7.05
C ARG A 498 11.42 -10.09 -5.74
N ASN A 499 10.42 -10.94 -5.49
CA ASN A 499 9.77 -11.14 -4.19
C ASN A 499 10.69 -11.98 -3.30
N LEU A 500 11.17 -11.40 -2.20
CA LEU A 500 12.14 -12.07 -1.33
C LEU A 500 11.46 -13.10 -0.42
N HIS A 501 12.28 -13.98 0.16
CA HIS A 501 11.88 -15.00 1.15
C HIS A 501 10.82 -16.02 0.69
N PHE A 502 10.60 -16.14 -0.63
CA PHE A 502 9.76 -17.16 -1.22
C PHE A 502 10.61 -18.36 -1.64
N ASN A 503 10.51 -19.45 -0.88
CA ASN A 503 11.25 -20.70 -1.07
C ASN A 503 10.32 -21.89 -1.33
N THR A 504 9.25 -21.99 -0.54
CA THR A 504 8.24 -23.06 -0.64
C THR A 504 6.87 -22.42 -0.85
N PRO A 505 6.19 -22.67 -1.99
CA PRO A 505 4.86 -22.13 -2.22
C PRO A 505 3.88 -22.53 -1.11
N ASN A 506 3.06 -21.59 -0.63
CA ASN A 506 2.10 -21.84 0.43
C ASN A 506 1.13 -22.98 0.07
N GLN A 507 1.10 -24.04 0.89
CA GLN A 507 0.34 -25.26 0.59
C GLN A 507 -1.18 -25.10 0.76
N ARG A 508 -1.62 -23.98 1.38
CA ARG A 508 -3.04 -23.67 1.58
C ARG A 508 -3.69 -23.02 0.36
N PHE A 509 -2.95 -22.82 -0.73
CA PHE A 509 -3.45 -22.30 -2.00
C PHE A 509 -3.23 -23.31 -3.15
N ASP A 510 -4.24 -23.47 -4.01
CA ASP A 510 -4.18 -24.41 -5.14
C ASP A 510 -3.48 -23.79 -6.37
N TRP A 511 -2.14 -23.81 -6.35
CA TRP A 511 -1.27 -23.30 -7.41
C TRP A 511 -1.42 -24.02 -8.76
N ALA A 512 -1.92 -25.25 -8.76
CA ALA A 512 -2.13 -26.05 -9.96
C ALA A 512 -3.41 -25.62 -10.69
N ARG A 513 -4.45 -25.29 -9.94
CA ARG A 513 -5.73 -24.85 -10.49
C ARG A 513 -5.74 -23.38 -10.94
N HIS A 514 -5.01 -22.51 -10.24
CA HIS A 514 -5.07 -21.07 -10.49
C HIS A 514 -3.83 -20.57 -11.25
N PRO A 515 -3.99 -19.83 -12.37
CA PRO A 515 -2.89 -19.27 -13.15
C PRO A 515 -2.30 -18.03 -12.45
N ILE A 516 -1.77 -18.20 -11.25
CA ILE A 516 -1.06 -17.18 -10.46
C ILE A 516 0.36 -17.66 -10.20
N ARG A 517 1.33 -16.75 -10.30
CA ARG A 517 2.75 -17.03 -10.00
C ARG A 517 3.36 -15.89 -9.19
N VAL A 518 4.16 -16.24 -8.19
CA VAL A 518 4.96 -15.27 -7.44
C VAL A 518 6.15 -14.86 -8.29
N ASN A 519 6.46 -13.56 -8.36
CA ASN A 519 7.63 -13.06 -9.07
C ASN A 519 8.90 -13.30 -8.24
N ASP A 520 9.42 -14.52 -8.25
CA ASP A 520 10.54 -14.97 -7.41
C ASP A 520 11.93 -14.69 -8.01
N GLN A 521 12.00 -14.04 -9.17
CA GLN A 521 13.21 -13.61 -9.84
C GLN A 521 13.03 -12.22 -10.47
N ILE A 522 14.14 -11.51 -10.68
CA ILE A 522 14.13 -10.28 -11.46
C ILE A 522 13.92 -10.62 -12.94
N GLN A 523 12.96 -9.97 -13.59
CA GLN A 523 12.68 -10.23 -15.00
C GLN A 523 12.14 -9.00 -15.74
N PRO A 524 12.41 -8.87 -17.06
CA PRO A 524 11.75 -7.89 -17.91
C PRO A 524 10.23 -8.05 -17.86
N TRP A 525 9.52 -6.92 -17.78
CA TRP A 525 8.06 -6.92 -17.85
C TRP A 525 7.65 -6.86 -19.32
N LEU A 526 7.50 -8.02 -19.94
CA LEU A 526 7.15 -8.15 -21.35
C LEU A 526 5.63 -8.16 -21.53
N THR A 527 5.14 -7.43 -22.54
CA THR A 527 3.75 -7.47 -23.00
C THR A 527 3.73 -7.61 -24.52
N GLU A 528 2.59 -8.04 -25.07
CA GLU A 528 2.38 -8.05 -26.52
C GLU A 528 2.41 -6.64 -27.10
N ALA A 529 2.78 -6.52 -28.38
CA ALA A 529 2.83 -5.23 -29.05
C ALA A 529 1.46 -4.52 -29.02
N GLY A 530 1.44 -3.29 -28.49
CA GLY A 530 0.22 -2.49 -28.37
C GLY A 530 -0.62 -2.80 -27.12
N VAL A 531 -0.23 -3.76 -26.29
CA VAL A 531 -0.88 -4.03 -24.99
C VAL A 531 -0.11 -3.29 -23.89
N PRO A 532 -0.75 -2.33 -23.22
CA PRO A 532 -0.06 -1.57 -22.18
C PRO A 532 0.15 -2.42 -20.92
N ARG A 533 1.28 -2.19 -20.26
CA ARG A 533 1.57 -2.78 -18.94
C ARG A 533 0.65 -2.18 -17.90
N ARG A 534 -0.01 -3.06 -17.14
CA ARG A 534 -0.96 -2.68 -16.09
C ARG A 534 -0.77 -3.53 -14.85
N ALA A 535 -0.93 -2.89 -13.70
CA ALA A 535 -0.87 -3.55 -12.41
C ALA A 535 -1.95 -3.12 -11.43
N GLY A 536 -2.35 -4.05 -10.58
CA GLY A 536 -3.10 -3.74 -9.36
C GLY A 536 -2.18 -3.47 -8.18
N VAL A 537 -2.60 -2.61 -7.26
CA VAL A 537 -1.97 -2.41 -5.95
C VAL A 537 -3.02 -2.56 -4.86
N SER A 538 -2.82 -3.49 -3.93
CA SER A 538 -3.73 -3.77 -2.82
C SER A 538 -3.19 -3.26 -1.49
N SER A 539 -4.07 -2.70 -0.65
CA SER A 539 -3.76 -2.49 0.76
C SER A 539 -5.00 -2.66 1.63
N PHE A 540 -4.89 -3.48 2.68
CA PHE A 540 -6.00 -3.86 3.55
C PHE A 540 -5.69 -3.42 4.98
N GLY A 541 -6.56 -2.61 5.57
CA GLY A 541 -6.44 -2.18 6.95
C GLY A 541 -6.92 -3.29 7.89
N PHE A 542 -6.25 -3.50 9.02
CA PHE A 542 -6.65 -4.52 9.99
C PHE A 542 -8.05 -4.27 10.61
N GLY A 543 -8.66 -3.09 10.42
CA GLY A 543 -10.07 -2.83 10.77
C GLY A 543 -11.06 -3.18 9.65
N GLY A 544 -10.59 -3.77 8.56
CA GLY A 544 -11.37 -4.25 7.41
C GLY A 544 -11.57 -3.25 6.27
N THR A 545 -10.95 -2.06 6.31
CA THR A 545 -11.00 -1.13 5.17
C THR A 545 -10.05 -1.59 4.07
N ASN A 546 -10.61 -2.01 2.94
CA ASN A 546 -9.89 -2.50 1.77
C ASN A 546 -9.73 -1.41 0.73
N ALA A 547 -8.55 -1.29 0.13
CA ALA A 547 -8.30 -0.42 -1.01
C ALA A 547 -7.57 -1.19 -2.12
N HIS A 548 -7.98 -0.93 -3.37
CA HIS A 548 -7.31 -1.45 -4.56
C HIS A 548 -7.22 -0.36 -5.63
N LEU A 549 -6.06 -0.26 -6.28
CA LEU A 549 -5.76 0.74 -7.29
C LEU A 549 -5.20 0.07 -8.55
N ILE A 550 -5.58 0.57 -9.73
CA ILE A 550 -5.09 0.10 -11.03
C ILE A 550 -4.16 1.15 -11.64
N LEU A 551 -2.92 0.75 -11.90
CA LEU A 551 -1.89 1.52 -12.58
C LEU A 551 -1.67 1.02 -14.02
N GLU A 552 -1.33 1.94 -14.90
CA GLU A 552 -0.93 1.70 -16.28
C GLU A 552 0.38 2.45 -16.56
N GLU A 553 1.20 1.91 -17.45
CA GLU A 553 2.42 2.58 -17.92
C GLU A 553 2.11 3.95 -18.56
N PRO A 554 3.05 4.90 -18.55
CA PRO A 554 2.82 6.21 -19.14
C PRO A 554 2.54 6.11 -20.65
N PRO A 555 1.75 7.03 -21.23
CA PRO A 555 1.55 7.07 -22.67
C PRO A 555 2.90 7.13 -23.40
N THR A 556 3.03 6.40 -24.51
CA THR A 556 4.22 6.50 -25.36
C THR A 556 4.36 7.93 -25.85
N SER A 557 5.41 8.62 -25.40
CA SER A 557 5.73 9.95 -25.89
C SER A 557 6.24 9.84 -27.32
N ASN A 558 5.43 10.22 -28.31
CA ASN A 558 5.87 10.44 -29.71
C ASN A 558 6.77 11.69 -29.84
N ILE A 559 7.50 12.07 -28.80
CA ILE A 559 8.48 13.13 -28.88
C ILE A 559 9.65 12.53 -29.65
N GLU A 560 9.70 12.81 -30.95
CA GLU A 560 10.90 12.49 -31.72
C GLU A 560 12.09 13.15 -31.02
N PRO A 561 13.17 12.41 -30.75
CA PRO A 561 14.37 12.99 -30.18
C PRO A 561 14.77 14.15 -31.08
N ASN A 562 14.85 15.36 -30.51
CA ASN A 562 15.14 16.56 -31.27
C ASN A 562 16.43 16.30 -32.08
N PRO A 563 16.35 16.20 -33.43
CA PRO A 563 17.44 15.66 -34.24
C PRO A 563 18.66 16.61 -34.31
N ASN A 564 18.57 17.79 -33.69
CA ASN A 564 19.66 18.75 -33.60
C ASN A 564 19.98 19.07 -32.14
N PRO A 565 20.90 18.33 -31.49
CA PRO A 565 21.71 18.97 -30.46
C PRO A 565 22.40 20.16 -31.14
N THR A 566 22.14 21.40 -30.70
CA THR A 566 22.93 22.54 -31.16
C THR A 566 24.38 22.27 -30.76
N THR A 567 25.16 21.72 -31.69
CA THR A 567 26.55 21.39 -31.51
C THR A 567 27.33 22.68 -31.27
N GLY A 568 28.02 22.76 -30.13
CA GLY A 568 28.97 23.84 -29.83
C GLY A 568 28.41 25.11 -29.19
N SER A 569 27.32 25.06 -28.43
CA SER A 569 26.91 26.19 -27.58
C SER A 569 27.04 25.86 -26.11
N ALA A 570 27.97 26.55 -25.44
CA ALA A 570 28.20 26.44 -24.01
C ALA A 570 26.90 26.55 -23.21
N ARG A 571 26.71 25.66 -22.24
CA ARG A 571 25.51 25.57 -21.39
C ARG A 571 25.81 26.12 -20.01
N LEU A 572 24.82 26.80 -19.43
CA LEU A 572 24.89 27.32 -18.07
C LEU A 572 24.20 26.34 -17.13
N PHE A 573 24.95 25.75 -16.21
CA PHE A 573 24.45 24.90 -15.13
C PHE A 573 24.46 25.68 -13.82
N CYS A 574 23.30 25.85 -13.20
CA CYS A 574 23.16 26.58 -11.94
C CYS A 574 22.77 25.65 -10.79
N LEU A 575 23.35 25.89 -9.61
CA LEU A 575 22.90 25.35 -8.33
C LEU A 575 22.59 26.51 -7.39
N SER A 576 21.65 26.28 -6.47
CA SER A 576 21.39 27.23 -5.40
C SER A 576 20.98 26.54 -4.11
N ALA A 577 21.30 27.14 -2.97
CA ALA A 577 20.91 26.65 -1.64
C ALA A 577 20.66 27.82 -0.67
N LYS A 578 20.02 27.54 0.47
CA LYS A 578 19.83 28.53 1.54
C LYS A 578 21.14 28.95 2.20
N ASP A 579 22.12 28.05 2.26
CA ASP A 579 23.42 28.30 2.85
C ASP A 579 24.56 27.59 2.10
N ARG A 580 25.80 27.90 2.50
CA ARG A 580 27.00 27.38 1.85
C ARG A 580 27.16 25.87 2.01
N SER A 581 26.78 25.31 3.16
CA SER A 581 26.83 23.88 3.42
C SER A 581 25.90 23.10 2.49
N GLY A 582 24.68 23.60 2.30
CA GLY A 582 23.70 23.03 1.38
C GLY A 582 24.18 23.07 -0.07
N LEU A 583 24.78 24.19 -0.50
CA LEU A 583 25.34 24.31 -1.85
C LEU A 583 26.48 23.30 -2.07
N GLN A 584 27.35 23.13 -1.06
CA GLN A 584 28.42 22.13 -1.10
C GLN A 584 27.88 20.69 -1.11
N ALA A 585 26.78 20.42 -0.41
CA ALA A 585 26.13 19.11 -0.42
C ALA A 585 25.57 18.80 -1.81
N GLN A 586 24.89 19.75 -2.45
CA GLN A 586 24.41 19.61 -3.82
C GLN A 586 25.54 19.38 -4.83
N VAL A 587 26.66 20.11 -4.72
CA VAL A 587 27.84 19.87 -5.57
C VAL A 587 28.31 18.42 -5.44
N ARG A 588 28.42 17.89 -4.21
CA ARG A 588 28.81 16.48 -4.00
C ARG A 588 27.81 15.49 -4.59
N GLN A 589 26.50 15.76 -4.44
CA GLN A 589 25.44 14.94 -5.03
C GLN A 589 25.54 14.91 -6.56
N TYR A 590 25.72 16.06 -7.21
CA TYR A 590 25.90 16.12 -8.67
C TYR A 590 27.19 15.45 -9.14
N VAL A 591 28.29 15.58 -8.39
CA VAL A 591 29.52 14.85 -8.72
C VAL A 591 29.31 13.33 -8.71
N ASN A 592 28.48 12.81 -7.79
CA ASN A 592 28.15 11.39 -7.74
C ASN A 592 27.15 10.99 -8.83
N PHE A 593 26.10 11.78 -9.03
CA PHE A 593 25.08 11.56 -10.07
C PHE A 593 25.72 11.46 -11.46
N LEU A 594 26.57 12.42 -11.83
CA LEU A 594 27.25 12.45 -13.13
C LEU A 594 28.28 11.31 -13.31
N GLN A 595 28.63 10.56 -12.26
CA GLN A 595 29.47 9.34 -12.39
C GLN A 595 28.66 8.10 -12.74
N GLN A 596 27.38 8.09 -12.36
CA GLN A 596 26.54 6.90 -12.39
C GLN A 596 25.47 6.98 -13.47
N THR A 597 25.30 8.13 -14.11
CA THR A 597 24.19 8.38 -15.04
C THR A 597 24.69 9.09 -16.29
N ASP A 598 24.43 8.46 -17.44
CA ASP A 598 24.51 9.13 -18.73
C ASP A 598 23.31 10.05 -18.88
N CYS A 599 23.56 11.34 -19.13
CA CYS A 599 22.52 12.34 -19.31
C CYS A 599 22.91 13.34 -20.40
N ASP A 600 21.91 13.97 -20.99
CA ASP A 600 22.11 15.10 -21.89
C ASP A 600 22.31 16.40 -21.09
N LEU A 601 23.39 17.13 -21.37
CA LEU A 601 23.74 18.36 -20.64
C LEU A 601 22.65 19.43 -20.77
N GLN A 602 22.01 19.53 -21.94
CA GLN A 602 20.97 20.53 -22.15
C GLN A 602 19.74 20.24 -21.28
N THR A 603 19.29 18.99 -21.26
CA THR A 603 18.18 18.53 -20.41
C THR A 603 18.50 18.75 -18.93
N LEU A 604 19.72 18.44 -18.51
CA LEU A 604 20.19 18.67 -17.15
C LEU A 604 20.15 20.16 -16.77
N CYS A 605 20.68 21.04 -17.62
CA CYS A 605 20.66 22.49 -17.41
C CYS A 605 19.23 23.05 -17.38
N ILE A 606 18.34 22.59 -18.26
CA ILE A 606 16.92 23.01 -18.25
C ILE A 606 16.27 22.61 -16.93
N SER A 607 16.44 21.35 -16.51
CA SER A 607 15.89 20.86 -15.24
C SER A 607 16.37 21.70 -14.05
N GLN A 608 17.67 22.00 -13.98
CA GLN A 608 18.20 22.80 -12.87
C GLN A 608 17.83 24.28 -12.92
N ASN A 609 17.78 24.88 -14.09
CA ASN A 609 17.56 26.32 -14.21
C ASN A 609 16.08 26.69 -14.18
N CYS A 610 15.20 25.83 -14.69
CA CYS A 610 13.78 26.14 -14.86
C CYS A 610 12.89 25.46 -13.81
N ASN A 611 13.30 24.30 -13.28
CA ASN A 611 12.42 23.43 -12.49
C ASN A 611 12.88 23.29 -11.03
N ARG A 612 13.63 24.28 -10.52
CA ARG A 612 14.12 24.34 -9.13
C ARG A 612 13.91 25.72 -8.53
N THR A 613 13.70 25.77 -7.22
CA THR A 613 13.71 27.04 -6.48
C THR A 613 15.11 27.63 -6.47
N HIS A 614 15.20 28.95 -6.68
CA HIS A 614 16.47 29.68 -6.73
C HIS A 614 16.74 30.47 -5.44
N PHE A 615 17.57 29.90 -4.57
CA PHE A 615 17.95 30.48 -3.28
C PHE A 615 19.13 31.47 -3.37
N ASP A 616 19.54 32.03 -2.23
CA ASP A 616 20.51 33.14 -2.18
C ASP A 616 21.96 32.72 -2.40
N GLU A 617 22.39 31.55 -1.92
CA GLU A 617 23.72 31.01 -2.19
C GLU A 617 23.71 30.30 -3.53
N ARG A 618 24.48 30.80 -4.49
CA ARG A 618 24.43 30.34 -5.88
C ARG A 618 25.80 29.93 -6.41
N LEU A 619 25.77 28.96 -7.31
CA LEU A 619 26.90 28.52 -8.13
C LEU A 619 26.41 28.43 -9.57
N ALA A 620 27.16 28.98 -10.51
CA ALA A 620 26.91 28.84 -11.94
C ALA A 620 28.19 28.38 -12.64
N LEU A 621 28.08 27.36 -13.48
CA LEU A 621 29.18 26.81 -14.28
C LEU A 621 28.81 26.85 -15.76
N VAL A 622 29.74 27.26 -16.60
CA VAL A 622 29.61 27.16 -18.05
C VAL A 622 30.40 25.94 -18.53
N ALA A 623 29.74 25.02 -19.23
CA ALA A 623 30.34 23.79 -19.75
C ALA A 623 29.79 23.46 -21.14
N ASP A 624 30.63 22.88 -22.00
CA ASP A 624 30.25 22.45 -23.35
C ASP A 624 29.72 20.99 -23.37
N ASN A 625 30.10 20.19 -22.38
CA ASN A 625 29.69 18.79 -22.25
C ASN A 625 29.67 18.32 -20.78
N VAL A 626 29.08 17.15 -20.54
CA VAL A 626 28.93 16.58 -19.19
C VAL A 626 30.27 16.30 -18.50
N ALA A 627 31.30 15.88 -19.26
CA ALA A 627 32.62 15.60 -18.69
C ALA A 627 33.29 16.87 -18.15
N GLU A 628 33.18 18.00 -18.88
CA GLU A 628 33.68 19.30 -18.42
C GLU A 628 32.92 19.80 -17.19
N LEU A 629 31.59 19.65 -17.16
CA LEU A 629 30.78 19.99 -15.98
C LEU A 629 31.22 19.18 -14.76
N GLN A 630 31.36 17.86 -14.92
CA GLN A 630 31.79 16.95 -13.84
C GLN A 630 33.19 17.30 -13.33
N GLN A 631 34.14 17.59 -14.23
CA GLN A 631 35.48 18.00 -13.84
C GLN A 631 35.45 19.32 -13.05
N SER A 632 34.68 20.30 -13.54
CA SER A 632 34.54 21.61 -12.91
C SER A 632 33.95 21.52 -11.50
N LEU A 633 32.94 20.67 -11.31
CA LEU A 633 32.35 20.41 -9.99
C LEU A 633 33.34 19.70 -9.04
N ARG A 634 34.16 18.75 -9.54
CA ARG A 634 35.17 18.04 -8.74
C ARG A 634 36.33 18.93 -8.30
N GLN A 635 36.74 19.86 -9.16
CA GLN A 635 37.88 20.75 -8.93
C GLN A 635 37.47 22.07 -8.28
N LEU A 636 36.21 22.20 -7.85
CA LEU A 636 35.66 23.43 -7.29
C LEU A 636 36.42 23.84 -6.03
N ASN A 637 37.18 24.93 -6.13
CA ASN A 637 37.83 25.57 -5.01
C ASN A 637 37.13 26.88 -4.67
N TRP A 638 36.42 26.89 -3.53
CA TRP A 638 35.65 28.04 -3.08
C TRP A 638 36.48 29.29 -2.74
N ALA A 639 37.78 29.13 -2.46
CA ALA A 639 38.69 30.25 -2.21
C ALA A 639 39.26 30.86 -3.50
N ASN A 640 39.24 30.11 -4.60
CA ASN A 640 39.74 30.54 -5.89
C ASN A 640 38.93 29.85 -7.00
N LEU A 641 37.83 30.48 -7.40
CA LEU A 641 36.95 29.94 -8.44
C LEU A 641 37.70 29.93 -9.78
N GLY A 642 37.63 28.79 -10.47
CA GLY A 642 38.24 28.62 -11.79
C GLY A 642 37.56 29.47 -12.85
N LYS A 643 38.18 29.51 -14.04
CA LYS A 643 37.56 30.11 -15.24
C LYS A 643 36.20 29.45 -15.48
N ASN A 644 35.19 30.23 -15.89
CA ASN A 644 33.82 29.77 -16.17
C ASN A 644 33.00 29.31 -14.95
N ILE A 645 33.48 29.56 -13.73
CA ILE A 645 32.77 29.27 -12.48
C ILE A 645 32.47 30.57 -11.75
N PHE A 646 31.20 30.76 -11.38
CA PHE A 646 30.72 31.96 -10.71
C PHE A 646 29.97 31.56 -9.44
N SER A 647 30.19 32.28 -8.34
CA SER A 647 29.42 32.09 -7.11
C SER A 647 29.04 33.44 -6.54
N SER A 648 27.85 33.52 -5.95
CA SER A 648 27.32 34.72 -5.34
C SER A 648 26.45 34.37 -4.14
N LYS A 649 26.34 35.29 -3.19
CA LYS A 649 25.33 35.29 -2.14
C LYS A 649 24.51 36.57 -2.32
N ARG A 650 23.20 36.44 -2.49
CA ARG A 650 22.31 37.61 -2.67
C ARG A 650 22.08 38.35 -1.37
#